data_AF-A0A399ZBX1-F1
#
_entry.id   AF-A0A399ZBX1-F1
#
_cell.length_a   1.000
_cell.length_b   1.000
_cell.length_c   1.000
_cell.angle_alpha   90.00
_cell.angle_beta   90.00
_cell.angle_gamma   90.00
#
_symmetry.space_group_name_H-M   'P 1'
#
loop_
_entity.id
_entity.type
_entity.pdbx_description
1 polymer ?
#
loop_
_entity_poly.entity_id
_entity_poly.type
_entity_poly.pdbx_seq_one_letter_code
_entity_poly.pdbx_strand_id
1 'polypeptide(L)'
;MSNHLINANSPYLLQHAHNPVDWYPWGEEALAKARAEDKPIFLSIGYAACHWCHVMAHESFEDESTAALMNANFVNIKVDREERPDLDAIYMQATMAMTGSGGWPMSVFLTPDLRPFYAGTYFPPVRRANMPSFKEVLTAIARTWREDRQEADRVGQQVFQHIRSQTQASGDKIPVDAAALEAAARALTDSYDWGHGGWGDAPKFPQPMTVEFLLRRAVSDSPQRGQILKVCAHILDAMSRGGMYDVVGGGFARYSVDNFWRVPHFEKMLYDNAQLALAYLHGFLVTGQENYRRVCEETLDFLLREMTHPDGGFFSSLDADSEGEEGRFYVWTQKQLEAALGADFEFFKAAYGIVPQGNWEGKTVLQRALDDASLAARFHADLETARAKLTDCHARLLSVRGARVRPHTDDKIITMWNALALTAFAEAGRHLERKDYLDAAIRNARFILKNLMIEGRLQRSWRDGQANHAAYLEDYAALTLSLLALYQSDPNPEWYVAALKLADEMAAHFSDPAGGFFDTRDDHETLLVRPKETQDNATPSGNALAVSALLTLSAYGDRVEWRDLAETALASMHAFMLRYPTAFAQWLCAADFAAGPVHEVAILGDKDHPDTNALLKALWKSYRPRQVAAVSAYPPPPGSPALLNDRPLLDGRATAYVCRGFVCRQPVNLPEEMERQLATS
;
A
#
# COMPACT_ATOMS: atom_id res chain seq x y z
N MET A 1 4.93 36.47 -7.58
CA MET A 1 3.83 36.60 -6.60
C MET A 1 3.42 35.19 -6.20
N SER A 2 3.02 34.95 -4.95
CA SER A 2 2.50 33.64 -4.54
C SER A 2 0.98 33.59 -4.73
N ASN A 3 0.45 32.42 -5.08
CA ASN A 3 -0.98 32.14 -5.14
C ASN A 3 -1.50 31.61 -3.78
N HIS A 4 -2.74 31.11 -3.74
CA HIS A 4 -3.40 30.71 -2.49
C HIS A 4 -2.83 29.40 -1.89
N LEU A 5 -2.03 28.63 -2.63
CA LEU A 5 -1.39 27.41 -2.13
C LEU A 5 -0.24 27.67 -1.15
N ILE A 6 0.22 28.92 -1.00
CA ILE A 6 1.34 29.26 -0.10
C ILE A 6 1.07 28.93 1.38
N ASN A 7 -0.20 28.75 1.75
CA ASN A 7 -0.63 28.39 3.09
C ASN A 7 -0.99 26.90 3.23
N ALA A 8 -0.79 26.09 2.19
CA ALA A 8 -1.06 24.67 2.24
C ALA A 8 -0.04 23.93 3.12
N ASN A 9 -0.44 22.80 3.68
CA ASN A 9 0.47 21.92 4.44
C ASN A 9 1.16 20.89 3.53
N SER A 10 0.49 20.44 2.46
CA SER A 10 1.03 19.47 1.50
C SER A 10 2.26 19.98 0.74
N PRO A 11 3.37 19.20 0.71
CA PRO A 11 4.52 19.45 -0.15
C PRO A 11 4.13 19.62 -1.62
N TYR A 12 3.23 18.79 -2.14
CA TYR A 12 2.77 18.86 -3.53
C TYR A 12 2.11 20.19 -3.84
N LEU A 13 1.23 20.68 -2.97
CA LEU A 13 0.58 21.98 -3.18
C LEU A 13 1.58 23.14 -3.07
N LEU A 14 2.50 23.08 -2.09
CA LEU A 14 3.53 24.09 -1.89
C LEU A 14 4.49 24.20 -3.07
N GLN A 15 4.81 23.08 -3.75
CA GLN A 15 5.61 23.08 -4.99
C GLN A 15 5.01 23.97 -6.10
N HIS A 16 3.71 24.25 -6.06
CA HIS A 16 3.00 25.06 -7.05
C HIS A 16 2.60 26.46 -6.56
N ALA A 17 2.99 26.84 -5.33
CA ALA A 17 2.58 28.10 -4.71
C ALA A 17 3.11 29.36 -5.41
N HIS A 18 4.13 29.22 -6.26
CA HIS A 18 4.75 30.32 -7.01
C HIS A 18 4.46 30.29 -8.51
N ASN A 19 3.64 29.35 -8.99
CA ASN A 19 3.23 29.32 -10.38
C ASN A 19 2.38 30.57 -10.70
N PRO A 20 2.46 31.10 -11.94
CA PRO A 20 1.64 32.23 -12.38
C PRO A 20 0.13 31.92 -12.45
N VAL A 21 -0.24 30.63 -12.45
CA VAL A 21 -1.64 30.21 -12.31
C VAL A 21 -2.15 30.57 -10.90
N ASP A 22 -3.33 31.18 -10.84
CA ASP A 22 -4.04 31.53 -9.61
C ASP A 22 -4.67 30.27 -9.01
N TRP A 23 -3.82 29.43 -8.42
CA TRP A 23 -4.23 28.18 -7.81
C TRP A 23 -4.90 28.38 -6.46
N TYR A 24 -6.00 27.67 -6.26
CA TYR A 24 -6.66 27.48 -4.98
C TYR A 24 -6.50 26.04 -4.51
N PRO A 25 -6.39 25.79 -3.19
CA PRO A 25 -6.67 24.47 -2.66
C PRO A 25 -8.16 24.16 -2.82
N TRP A 26 -8.53 22.88 -2.77
CA TRP A 26 -9.95 22.51 -2.72
C TRP A 26 -10.58 23.00 -1.41
N GLY A 27 -11.66 23.77 -1.53
CA GLY A 27 -12.39 24.29 -0.36
C GLY A 27 -13.42 25.34 -0.74
N GLU A 28 -14.24 25.75 0.23
CA GLU A 28 -15.42 26.59 -0.01
C GLU A 28 -15.09 27.94 -0.66
N GLU A 29 -13.90 28.51 -0.44
CA GLU A 29 -13.45 29.74 -1.12
C GLU A 29 -13.47 29.59 -2.64
N ALA A 30 -12.81 28.54 -3.17
CA ALA A 30 -12.73 28.29 -4.61
C ALA A 30 -14.09 27.87 -5.18
N LEU A 31 -14.83 27.03 -4.45
CA LEU A 31 -16.14 26.52 -4.90
C LEU A 31 -17.19 27.65 -4.94
N ALA A 32 -17.21 28.53 -3.94
CA ALA A 32 -18.08 29.71 -3.93
C ALA A 32 -17.72 30.71 -5.03
N LYS A 33 -16.42 30.91 -5.28
CA LYS A 33 -15.94 31.75 -6.39
C LYS A 33 -16.43 31.23 -7.75
N ALA A 34 -16.31 29.92 -8.00
CA ALA A 34 -16.78 29.32 -9.25
C ALA A 34 -18.28 29.52 -9.47
N ARG A 35 -19.09 29.39 -8.41
CA ARG A 35 -20.53 29.65 -8.44
C ARG A 35 -20.86 31.14 -8.66
N ALA A 36 -20.17 32.03 -7.95
CA ALA A 36 -20.44 33.47 -8.00
C ALA A 36 -20.03 34.09 -9.35
N GLU A 37 -18.92 33.62 -9.94
CA GLU A 37 -18.43 34.10 -11.23
C GLU A 37 -19.01 33.32 -12.42
N ASP A 38 -19.77 32.26 -12.17
CA ASP A 38 -20.32 31.35 -13.18
C ASP A 38 -19.25 30.81 -14.15
N LYS A 39 -18.09 30.46 -13.59
CA LYS A 39 -16.92 29.95 -14.32
C LYS A 39 -16.76 28.45 -14.09
N PRO A 40 -16.34 27.69 -15.13
CA PRO A 40 -15.97 26.30 -14.95
C PRO A 40 -14.72 26.20 -14.07
N ILE A 41 -14.59 25.06 -13.40
CA ILE A 41 -13.43 24.74 -12.57
C ILE A 41 -12.46 23.93 -13.44
N PHE A 42 -11.18 24.28 -13.40
CA PHE A 42 -10.10 23.38 -13.80
C PHE A 42 -9.53 22.71 -12.55
N LEU A 43 -9.77 21.42 -12.39
CA LEU A 43 -9.29 20.62 -11.28
C LEU A 43 -8.07 19.80 -11.72
N SER A 44 -6.92 20.06 -11.07
CA SER A 44 -5.68 19.31 -11.26
C SER A 44 -5.39 18.47 -10.01
N ILE A 45 -5.35 17.14 -10.17
CA ILE A 45 -5.04 16.20 -9.08
C ILE A 45 -3.70 15.50 -9.35
N GLY A 46 -2.84 15.44 -8.34
CA GLY A 46 -1.52 14.78 -8.38
C GLY A 46 -0.95 14.55 -6.97
N TYR A 47 0.35 14.27 -6.89
CA TYR A 47 1.09 14.04 -5.63
C TYR A 47 2.58 14.37 -5.82
N ALA A 48 3.32 14.50 -4.72
CA ALA A 48 4.65 15.12 -4.71
C ALA A 48 5.72 14.35 -5.50
N ALA A 49 5.70 13.01 -5.48
CA ALA A 49 6.67 12.16 -6.18
C ALA A 49 6.31 11.88 -7.65
N CYS A 50 5.23 12.48 -8.18
CA CYS A 50 4.72 12.23 -9.52
C CYS A 50 5.54 12.96 -10.61
N HIS A 51 6.40 12.24 -11.32
CA HIS A 51 7.21 12.81 -12.42
C HIS A 51 6.37 13.56 -13.48
N TRP A 52 5.32 12.94 -14.03
CA TRP A 52 4.49 13.59 -15.06
C TRP A 52 3.74 14.83 -14.53
N CYS A 53 3.51 14.91 -13.22
CA CYS A 53 2.93 16.08 -12.59
C CYS A 53 3.91 17.26 -12.61
N HIS A 54 5.21 17.00 -12.36
CA HIS A 54 6.27 18.00 -12.51
C HIS A 54 6.47 18.42 -13.96
N VAL A 55 6.49 17.45 -14.89
CA VAL A 55 6.60 17.73 -16.33
C VAL A 55 5.48 18.65 -16.80
N MET A 56 4.22 18.34 -16.45
CA MET A 56 3.09 19.20 -16.80
C MET A 56 3.19 20.59 -16.16
N ALA A 57 3.69 20.68 -14.94
CA ALA A 57 3.88 21.95 -14.27
C ALA A 57 4.89 22.85 -14.98
N HIS A 58 6.09 22.33 -15.26
CA HIS A 58 7.14 23.06 -15.95
C HIS A 58 6.76 23.43 -17.38
N GLU A 59 6.13 22.50 -18.11
CA GLU A 59 5.80 22.75 -19.52
C GLU A 59 4.57 23.64 -19.69
N SER A 60 3.63 23.67 -18.74
CA SER A 60 2.34 24.36 -18.90
C SER A 60 2.00 25.35 -17.79
N PHE A 61 2.08 24.96 -16.52
CA PHE A 61 1.60 25.82 -15.41
C PHE A 61 2.56 26.95 -15.05
N GLU A 62 3.83 26.87 -15.47
CA GLU A 62 4.83 27.93 -15.31
C GLU A 62 4.85 28.92 -16.49
N ASP A 63 4.21 28.59 -17.62
CA ASP A 63 4.11 29.49 -18.78
C ASP A 63 3.05 30.57 -18.53
N GLU A 64 3.52 31.83 -18.40
CA GLU A 64 2.69 33.03 -18.18
C GLU A 64 1.51 33.14 -19.14
N SER A 65 1.71 32.78 -20.42
CA SER A 65 0.65 32.88 -21.42
C SER A 65 -0.43 31.80 -21.28
N THR A 66 -0.05 30.59 -20.86
CA THR A 66 -0.99 29.53 -20.46
C THR A 66 -1.73 29.93 -19.18
N ALA A 67 -1.01 30.41 -18.18
CA ALA A 67 -1.59 30.84 -16.90
C ALA A 67 -2.61 31.98 -17.07
N ALA A 68 -2.31 32.97 -17.92
CA ALA A 68 -3.25 34.04 -18.24
C ALA A 68 -4.55 33.50 -18.87
N LEU A 69 -4.45 32.50 -19.75
CA LEU A 69 -5.62 31.85 -20.34
C LEU A 69 -6.43 31.07 -19.28
N MET A 70 -5.75 30.37 -18.38
CA MET A 70 -6.38 29.64 -17.28
C MET A 70 -7.12 30.59 -16.34
N ASN A 71 -6.42 31.59 -15.78
CA ASN A 71 -6.94 32.54 -14.79
C ASN A 71 -8.11 33.37 -15.34
N ALA A 72 -8.12 33.66 -16.65
CA ALA A 72 -9.22 34.39 -17.28
C ALA A 72 -10.51 33.57 -17.39
N ASN A 73 -10.41 32.26 -17.64
CA ASN A 73 -11.56 31.45 -18.05
C ASN A 73 -12.00 30.42 -16.99
N PHE A 74 -11.17 30.11 -16.00
CA PHE A 74 -11.41 29.03 -15.05
C PHE A 74 -11.14 29.46 -13.61
N VAL A 75 -11.79 28.80 -12.66
CA VAL A 75 -11.29 28.71 -11.27
C VAL A 75 -10.37 27.51 -11.19
N ASN A 76 -9.08 27.74 -10.91
CA ASN A 76 -8.06 26.70 -10.95
C ASN A 76 -7.88 26.11 -9.55
N ILE A 77 -8.20 24.83 -9.39
CA ILE A 77 -8.09 24.11 -8.11
C ILE A 77 -7.03 23.02 -8.24
N LYS A 78 -6.13 22.96 -7.26
CA LYS A 78 -5.09 21.93 -7.17
C LYS A 78 -5.32 21.06 -5.94
N VAL A 79 -5.20 19.74 -6.12
CA VAL A 79 -5.48 18.74 -5.08
C VAL A 79 -4.34 17.73 -4.99
N ASP A 80 -3.92 17.47 -3.77
CA ASP A 80 -3.05 16.35 -3.43
C ASP A 80 -3.92 15.10 -3.18
N ARG A 81 -3.79 14.08 -4.03
CA ARG A 81 -4.55 12.82 -3.89
C ARG A 81 -4.23 12.08 -2.60
N GLU A 82 -3.03 12.29 -2.04
CA GLU A 82 -2.63 11.61 -0.81
C GLU A 82 -3.34 12.19 0.41
N GLU A 83 -3.84 13.43 0.32
CA GLU A 83 -4.66 14.06 1.37
C GLU A 83 -6.16 13.93 1.10
N ARG A 84 -6.55 13.90 -0.18
CA ARG A 84 -7.94 13.85 -0.66
C ARG A 84 -8.20 12.69 -1.64
N PRO A 85 -8.08 11.42 -1.19
CA PRO A 85 -8.36 10.25 -2.01
C PRO A 85 -9.83 10.18 -2.45
N ASP A 86 -10.75 10.79 -1.69
CA ASP A 86 -12.17 10.87 -2.04
C ASP A 86 -12.42 11.65 -3.34
N LEU A 87 -11.73 12.78 -3.52
CA LEU A 87 -11.78 13.56 -4.76
C LEU A 87 -11.11 12.81 -5.90
N ASP A 88 -9.95 12.21 -5.62
CA ASP A 88 -9.22 11.40 -6.59
C ASP A 88 -10.09 10.26 -7.14
N ALA A 89 -10.73 9.50 -6.26
CA ALA A 89 -11.63 8.40 -6.61
C ALA A 89 -12.77 8.83 -7.55
N ILE A 90 -13.52 9.87 -7.16
CA ILE A 90 -14.68 10.37 -7.92
C ILE A 90 -14.25 10.82 -9.32
N TYR A 91 -13.17 11.60 -9.40
CA TYR A 91 -12.76 12.20 -10.66
C TYR A 91 -11.91 11.27 -11.53
N MET A 92 -11.25 10.27 -10.95
CA MET A 92 -10.62 9.18 -11.70
C MET A 92 -11.68 8.31 -12.37
N GLN A 93 -12.76 7.95 -11.66
CA GLN A 93 -13.91 7.25 -12.27
C GLN A 93 -14.52 8.06 -13.42
N ALA A 94 -14.68 9.37 -13.23
CA ALA A 94 -15.14 10.27 -14.29
C ALA A 94 -14.19 10.25 -15.51
N THR A 95 -12.88 10.35 -15.26
CA THR A 95 -11.85 10.37 -16.30
C THR A 95 -11.87 9.07 -17.09
N MET A 96 -11.83 7.92 -16.41
CA MET A 96 -11.90 6.61 -17.06
C MET A 96 -13.19 6.43 -17.87
N ALA A 97 -14.33 6.91 -17.37
CA ALA A 97 -15.60 6.86 -18.11
C ALA A 97 -15.60 7.71 -19.39
N MET A 98 -14.85 8.83 -19.41
CA MET A 98 -14.76 9.72 -20.56
C MET A 98 -13.69 9.32 -21.58
N THR A 99 -12.55 8.80 -21.12
CA THR A 99 -11.35 8.60 -21.96
C THR A 99 -11.03 7.11 -22.20
N GLY A 100 -11.58 6.21 -21.39
CA GLY A 100 -11.25 4.79 -21.37
C GLY A 100 -9.97 4.45 -20.59
N SER A 101 -9.25 5.44 -20.05
CA SER A 101 -8.03 5.25 -19.26
C SER A 101 -7.91 6.29 -18.15
N GLY A 102 -7.04 6.02 -17.16
CA GLY A 102 -6.80 6.91 -16.04
C GLY A 102 -5.31 7.15 -15.80
N GLY A 103 -4.97 8.10 -14.95
CA GLY A 103 -3.60 8.37 -14.55
C GLY A 103 -3.39 9.79 -14.02
N TRP A 104 -2.22 10.02 -13.45
CA TRP A 104 -1.79 11.33 -12.94
C TRP A 104 -0.69 11.92 -13.83
N PRO A 105 -0.63 13.26 -14.02
CA PRO A 105 -1.54 14.26 -13.48
C PRO A 105 -2.95 14.12 -14.08
N MET A 106 -3.97 14.33 -13.26
CA MET A 106 -5.36 14.27 -13.69
C MET A 106 -5.88 15.70 -13.93
N SER A 107 -6.43 15.94 -15.12
CA SER A 107 -6.85 17.25 -15.61
C SER A 107 -8.34 17.22 -15.94
N VAL A 108 -9.17 17.74 -15.04
CA VAL A 108 -10.64 17.62 -15.12
C VAL A 108 -11.29 18.99 -15.17
N PHE A 109 -12.27 19.16 -16.05
CA PHE A 109 -13.05 20.37 -16.18
C PHE A 109 -14.45 20.13 -15.61
N LEU A 110 -14.80 20.91 -14.60
CA LEU A 110 -16.05 20.78 -13.87
C LEU A 110 -16.95 22.00 -14.10
N THR A 111 -18.24 21.73 -14.08
CA THR A 111 -19.26 22.76 -13.86
C THR A 111 -19.12 23.39 -12.45
N PRO A 112 -19.66 24.59 -12.18
CA PRO A 112 -19.69 25.19 -10.84
C PRO A 112 -20.37 24.33 -9.77
N ASP A 113 -21.21 23.37 -10.18
CA ASP A 113 -21.84 22.36 -9.31
C ASP A 113 -21.12 21.00 -9.35
N LEU A 114 -19.82 21.01 -9.70
CA LEU A 114 -18.85 19.93 -9.54
C LEU A 114 -19.02 18.73 -10.47
N ARG A 115 -19.98 18.77 -11.40
CA ARG A 115 -20.16 17.71 -12.41
C ARG A 115 -19.04 17.81 -13.46
N PRO A 116 -18.26 16.72 -13.67
CA PRO A 116 -17.21 16.71 -14.69
C PRO A 116 -17.81 16.63 -16.08
N PHE A 117 -17.38 17.49 -16.99
CA PHE A 117 -17.86 17.48 -18.39
C PHE A 117 -16.74 17.31 -19.43
N TYR A 118 -15.47 17.37 -19.00
CA TYR A 118 -14.32 16.97 -19.81
C TYR A 118 -13.17 16.54 -18.91
N ALA A 119 -12.36 15.58 -19.35
CA ALA A 119 -11.25 15.05 -18.58
C ALA A 119 -10.10 14.55 -19.47
N GLY A 120 -8.90 14.53 -18.92
CA GLY A 120 -7.72 13.90 -19.48
C GLY A 120 -6.62 13.77 -18.44
N THR A 121 -5.46 13.27 -18.85
CA THR A 121 -4.29 13.18 -17.98
C THR A 121 -3.32 14.34 -18.27
N TYR A 122 -2.21 14.04 -18.94
CA TYR A 122 -1.23 15.03 -19.39
C TYR A 122 -1.64 15.63 -20.74
N PHE A 123 -1.53 16.96 -20.86
CA PHE A 123 -1.68 17.68 -22.12
C PHE A 123 -0.38 18.43 -22.45
N PRO A 124 0.22 18.23 -23.64
CA PRO A 124 1.49 18.85 -23.98
C PRO A 124 1.36 20.35 -24.27
N PRO A 125 2.45 21.14 -24.13
CA PRO A 125 2.42 22.58 -24.42
C PRO A 125 2.24 22.88 -25.92
N VAL A 126 2.63 21.93 -26.76
CA VAL A 126 2.47 21.96 -28.22
C VAL A 126 1.83 20.65 -28.68
N ARG A 127 1.08 20.68 -29.79
CA ARG A 127 0.41 19.48 -30.33
C ARG A 127 1.44 18.37 -30.55
N ARG A 128 1.19 17.16 -30.02
CA ARG A 128 2.02 15.98 -30.21
C ARG A 128 1.15 14.82 -30.72
N ALA A 129 1.43 14.35 -31.93
CA ALA A 129 0.63 13.31 -32.59
C ALA A 129 -0.88 13.61 -32.53
N ASN A 130 -1.68 12.74 -31.92
CA ASN A 130 -3.14 12.90 -31.77
C ASN A 130 -3.54 13.66 -30.49
N MET A 131 -2.59 14.19 -29.71
CA MET A 131 -2.88 14.97 -28.51
C MET A 131 -2.90 16.48 -28.84
N PRO A 132 -4.03 17.18 -28.58
CA PRO A 132 -4.07 18.64 -28.70
C PRO A 132 -3.12 19.28 -27.69
N SER A 133 -2.69 20.52 -27.97
CA SER A 133 -1.96 21.26 -26.95
C SER A 133 -2.87 21.68 -25.80
N PHE A 134 -2.31 21.92 -24.63
CA PHE A 134 -3.09 22.35 -23.48
C PHE A 134 -3.84 23.68 -23.74
N LYS A 135 -3.22 24.63 -24.47
CA LYS A 135 -3.89 25.88 -24.89
C LYS A 135 -5.09 25.64 -25.81
N GLU A 136 -5.01 24.65 -26.70
CA GLU A 136 -6.13 24.28 -27.58
C GLU A 136 -7.29 23.70 -26.76
N VAL A 137 -6.99 22.84 -25.79
CA VAL A 137 -7.99 22.28 -24.86
C VAL A 137 -8.65 23.40 -24.06
N LEU A 138 -7.87 24.26 -23.39
CA LEU A 138 -8.37 25.39 -22.60
C LEU A 138 -9.28 26.32 -23.43
N THR A 139 -8.86 26.65 -24.65
CA THR A 139 -9.62 27.52 -25.55
C THR A 139 -10.94 26.87 -25.99
N ALA A 140 -10.90 25.58 -26.35
CA ALA A 140 -12.09 24.84 -26.76
C ALA A 140 -13.11 24.74 -25.62
N ILE A 141 -12.67 24.39 -24.42
CA ILE A 141 -13.54 24.28 -23.25
C ILE A 141 -14.14 25.63 -22.86
N ALA A 142 -13.34 26.71 -22.85
CA ALA A 142 -13.84 28.06 -22.57
C ALA A 142 -14.88 28.52 -23.61
N ARG A 143 -14.71 28.14 -24.88
CA ARG A 143 -15.71 28.41 -25.93
C ARG A 143 -16.99 27.62 -25.69
N THR A 144 -16.89 26.31 -25.46
CA THR A 144 -18.04 25.44 -25.17
C THR A 144 -18.83 25.96 -23.97
N TRP A 145 -18.17 26.39 -22.89
CA TRP A 145 -18.85 26.95 -21.73
C TRP A 145 -19.67 28.21 -22.04
N ARG A 146 -19.14 29.11 -22.89
CA ARG A 146 -19.81 30.38 -23.24
C ARG A 146 -20.89 30.21 -24.31
N GLU A 147 -20.65 29.37 -25.30
CA GLU A 147 -21.47 29.30 -26.52
C GLU A 147 -22.41 28.09 -26.53
N ASP A 148 -22.07 27.01 -25.83
CA ASP A 148 -22.81 25.73 -25.85
C ASP A 148 -22.88 25.07 -24.46
N ARG A 149 -23.34 25.86 -23.47
CA ARG A 149 -23.41 25.41 -22.08
C ARG A 149 -24.32 24.18 -21.89
N GLN A 150 -25.39 24.10 -22.68
CA GLN A 150 -26.32 22.98 -22.61
C GLN A 150 -25.62 21.64 -22.89
N GLU A 151 -24.65 21.62 -23.80
CA GLU A 151 -23.87 20.42 -24.07
C GLU A 151 -22.96 20.04 -22.87
N ALA A 152 -22.29 21.02 -22.26
CA ALA A 152 -21.47 20.78 -21.06
C ALA A 152 -22.30 20.23 -19.90
N ASP A 153 -23.48 20.82 -19.64
CA ASP A 153 -24.41 20.34 -18.62
C ASP A 153 -24.95 18.93 -18.95
N ARG A 154 -25.26 18.66 -20.23
CA ARG A 154 -25.74 17.35 -20.68
C ARG A 154 -24.69 16.26 -20.45
N VAL A 155 -23.44 16.50 -20.86
CA VAL A 155 -22.32 15.57 -20.64
C VAL A 155 -22.07 15.39 -19.15
N GLY A 156 -22.02 16.48 -18.39
CA GLY A 156 -21.83 16.43 -16.94
C GLY A 156 -22.91 15.60 -16.23
N GLN A 157 -24.17 15.76 -16.65
CA GLN A 157 -25.28 14.97 -16.10
C GLN A 157 -25.18 13.48 -16.46
N GLN A 158 -24.72 13.14 -17.67
CA GLN A 158 -24.54 11.76 -18.09
C GLN A 158 -23.43 11.06 -17.28
N VAL A 159 -22.28 11.72 -17.11
CA VAL A 159 -21.17 11.17 -16.32
C VAL A 159 -21.56 11.03 -14.86
N PHE A 160 -22.25 12.03 -14.29
CA PHE A 160 -22.75 11.94 -12.93
C PHE A 160 -23.66 10.72 -12.69
N GLN A 161 -24.62 10.48 -13.60
CA GLN A 161 -25.50 9.32 -13.47
C GLN A 161 -24.75 8.00 -13.62
N HIS A 162 -23.72 7.95 -14.48
CA HIS A 162 -22.86 6.79 -14.63
C HIS A 162 -22.11 6.48 -13.33
N ILE A 163 -21.42 7.47 -12.74
CA ILE A 163 -20.69 7.32 -11.48
C ILE A 163 -21.64 6.85 -10.38
N ARG A 164 -22.79 7.52 -10.21
CA ARG A 164 -23.78 7.16 -9.18
C ARG A 164 -24.27 5.72 -9.31
N SER A 165 -24.48 5.24 -10.54
CA SER A 165 -24.93 3.86 -10.78
C SER A 165 -23.87 2.81 -10.41
N GLN A 166 -22.59 3.12 -10.59
CA GLN A 166 -21.49 2.22 -10.22
C GLN A 166 -21.33 2.11 -8.70
N THR A 167 -21.43 3.23 -7.98
CA THR A 167 -21.39 3.24 -6.50
C THR A 167 -22.53 2.41 -5.89
N GLN A 168 -23.67 2.31 -6.58
CA GLN A 168 -24.86 1.57 -6.15
C GLN A 168 -24.90 0.13 -6.66
N ALA A 169 -23.99 -0.28 -7.54
CA ALA A 169 -24.00 -1.61 -8.11
C ALA A 169 -23.48 -2.64 -7.08
N SER A 170 -24.38 -3.45 -6.55
CA SER A 170 -24.04 -4.65 -5.77
C SER A 170 -24.16 -5.89 -6.66
N GLY A 171 -23.16 -6.78 -6.62
CA GLY A 171 -23.30 -8.12 -7.20
C GLY A 171 -24.33 -8.96 -6.45
N ASP A 172 -24.72 -10.10 -7.05
CA ASP A 172 -25.50 -11.11 -6.34
C ASP A 172 -24.77 -11.54 -5.07
N LYS A 173 -25.49 -11.61 -3.95
CA LYS A 173 -24.92 -11.98 -2.64
C LYS A 173 -24.69 -13.49 -2.58
N ILE A 174 -23.56 -13.94 -3.12
CA ILE A 174 -23.17 -15.34 -3.17
C ILE A 174 -22.04 -15.57 -2.16
N PRO A 175 -22.22 -16.46 -1.16
CA PRO A 175 -21.14 -16.81 -0.24
C PRO A 175 -19.92 -17.34 -0.99
N VAL A 176 -18.72 -16.92 -0.59
CA VAL A 176 -17.48 -17.42 -1.16
C VAL A 176 -17.09 -18.72 -0.46
N ASP A 177 -17.04 -19.81 -1.21
CA ASP A 177 -16.65 -21.12 -0.71
C ASP A 177 -15.22 -21.51 -1.13
N ALA A 178 -14.77 -22.69 -0.68
CA ALA A 178 -13.45 -23.21 -1.03
C ALA A 178 -13.27 -23.42 -2.55
N ALA A 179 -14.34 -23.73 -3.30
CA ALA A 179 -14.25 -23.95 -4.74
C ALA A 179 -14.04 -22.62 -5.49
N ALA A 180 -14.68 -21.53 -5.05
CA ALA A 180 -14.46 -20.19 -5.57
C ALA A 180 -13.01 -19.72 -5.34
N LEU A 181 -12.46 -19.94 -4.14
CA LEU A 181 -11.05 -19.61 -3.84
C LEU A 181 -10.07 -20.40 -4.72
N GLU A 182 -10.35 -21.69 -4.96
CA GLU A 182 -9.55 -22.52 -5.86
C GLU A 182 -9.65 -22.07 -7.33
N ALA A 183 -10.82 -21.62 -7.76
CA ALA A 183 -11.02 -21.07 -9.10
C ALA A 183 -10.25 -19.75 -9.29
N ALA A 184 -10.27 -18.85 -8.30
CA ALA A 184 -9.49 -17.63 -8.32
C ALA A 184 -7.98 -17.90 -8.35
N ALA A 185 -7.50 -18.82 -7.51
CA ALA A 185 -6.10 -19.24 -7.53
C ALA A 185 -5.68 -19.79 -8.89
N ARG A 186 -6.54 -20.60 -9.52
CA ARG A 186 -6.29 -21.14 -10.87
C ARG A 186 -6.21 -20.04 -11.92
N ALA A 187 -7.16 -19.10 -11.92
CA ALA A 187 -7.16 -17.97 -12.84
C ALA A 187 -5.88 -17.12 -12.73
N LEU A 188 -5.37 -16.93 -11.51
CA LEU A 188 -4.10 -16.26 -11.26
C LEU A 188 -2.91 -17.06 -11.80
N THR A 189 -2.86 -18.38 -11.59
CA THR A 189 -1.75 -19.20 -12.10
C THR A 189 -1.77 -19.36 -13.63
N ASP A 190 -2.96 -19.35 -14.24
CA ASP A 190 -3.14 -19.51 -15.68
C ASP A 190 -2.80 -18.23 -16.46
N SER A 191 -3.02 -17.06 -15.85
CA SER A 191 -2.71 -15.74 -16.44
C SER A 191 -1.29 -15.24 -16.15
N TYR A 192 -0.48 -16.05 -15.46
CA TYR A 192 0.86 -15.66 -15.01
C TYR A 192 1.89 -15.63 -16.15
N ASP A 193 2.71 -14.57 -16.19
CA ASP A 193 3.83 -14.45 -17.13
C ASP A 193 5.04 -15.27 -16.66
N TRP A 194 5.21 -16.47 -17.20
CA TRP A 194 6.37 -17.32 -16.92
C TRP A 194 7.67 -16.85 -17.57
N GLY A 195 7.62 -15.93 -18.53
CA GLY A 195 8.81 -15.40 -19.20
C GLY A 195 9.60 -14.47 -18.30
N HIS A 196 8.92 -13.59 -17.56
CA HIS A 196 9.57 -12.59 -16.72
C HIS A 196 9.06 -12.54 -15.27
N GLY A 197 8.00 -13.28 -14.94
CA GLY A 197 7.39 -13.34 -13.61
C GLY A 197 6.44 -12.16 -13.35
N GLY A 198 5.27 -12.40 -12.78
CA GLY A 198 4.22 -11.41 -12.52
C GLY A 198 3.00 -11.54 -13.42
N TRP A 199 2.16 -10.51 -13.44
CA TRP A 199 0.92 -10.47 -14.24
C TRP A 199 0.88 -9.21 -15.10
N GLY A 200 0.29 -9.34 -16.29
CA GLY A 200 0.16 -8.23 -17.25
C GLY A 200 1.45 -7.89 -18.00
N ASP A 201 1.34 -6.86 -18.83
CA ASP A 201 2.44 -6.27 -19.61
C ASP A 201 2.98 -5.00 -18.94
N ALA A 202 3.94 -4.34 -19.60
CA ALA A 202 4.57 -3.12 -19.12
C ALA A 202 3.60 -1.93 -19.18
N PRO A 203 3.59 -1.02 -18.19
CA PRO A 203 4.40 -1.04 -16.96
C PRO A 203 3.98 -2.15 -15.97
N LYS A 204 4.97 -2.77 -15.32
CA LYS A 204 4.79 -3.95 -14.46
C LYS A 204 4.82 -3.61 -12.97
N PHE A 205 3.73 -3.98 -12.28
CA PHE A 205 3.51 -3.72 -10.85
C PHE A 205 3.73 -4.99 -10.01
N PRO A 206 4.13 -4.85 -8.73
CA PRO A 206 4.60 -5.98 -7.91
C PRO A 206 3.49 -6.90 -7.39
N GLN A 207 2.24 -6.43 -7.36
CA GLN A 207 1.05 -7.21 -6.96
C GLN A 207 1.18 -7.95 -5.60
N PRO A 208 1.63 -7.31 -4.51
CA PRO A 208 1.90 -8.00 -3.24
C PRO A 208 0.67 -8.69 -2.64
N MET A 209 -0.52 -8.09 -2.76
CA MET A 209 -1.77 -8.70 -2.31
C MET A 209 -2.09 -10.02 -3.03
N THR A 210 -1.76 -10.11 -4.33
CA THR A 210 -1.95 -11.34 -5.10
C THR A 210 -0.99 -12.43 -4.62
N VAL A 211 0.26 -12.06 -4.32
CA VAL A 211 1.25 -12.98 -3.73
C VAL A 211 0.79 -13.45 -2.35
N GLU A 212 0.29 -12.55 -1.50
CA GLU A 212 -0.28 -12.88 -0.19
C GLU A 212 -1.42 -13.89 -0.30
N PHE A 213 -2.40 -13.65 -1.18
CA PHE A 213 -3.50 -14.58 -1.40
C PHE A 213 -2.99 -15.97 -1.81
N LEU A 214 -2.04 -16.02 -2.75
CA LEU A 214 -1.45 -17.28 -3.21
C LEU A 214 -0.68 -17.99 -2.09
N LEU A 215 0.10 -17.28 -1.27
CA LEU A 215 0.78 -17.86 -0.10
C LEU A 215 -0.21 -18.44 0.91
N ARG A 216 -1.34 -17.77 1.16
CA ARG A 216 -2.43 -18.30 2.01
C ARG A 216 -2.99 -19.59 1.44
N ARG A 217 -3.23 -19.64 0.13
CA ARG A 217 -3.67 -20.87 -0.55
C ARG A 217 -2.63 -21.98 -0.48
N ALA A 218 -1.34 -21.66 -0.56
CA ALA A 218 -0.26 -22.64 -0.48
C ALA A 218 -0.19 -23.39 0.85
N VAL A 219 -0.61 -22.75 1.96
CA VAL A 219 -0.65 -23.37 3.30
C VAL A 219 -2.01 -23.98 3.65
N SER A 220 -2.98 -23.92 2.74
CA SER A 220 -4.26 -24.63 2.84
C SER A 220 -4.18 -26.01 2.14
N ASP A 221 -5.25 -26.80 2.20
CA ASP A 221 -5.40 -28.09 1.49
C ASP A 221 -5.60 -27.94 -0.03
N SER A 222 -5.03 -26.90 -0.63
CA SER A 222 -5.18 -26.62 -2.05
C SER A 222 -4.51 -27.72 -2.90
N PRO A 223 -5.23 -28.35 -3.85
CA PRO A 223 -4.62 -29.27 -4.82
C PRO A 223 -3.60 -28.56 -5.73
N GLN A 224 -3.60 -27.23 -5.78
CA GLN A 224 -2.73 -26.41 -6.61
C GLN A 224 -1.44 -25.97 -5.91
N ARG A 225 -1.22 -26.38 -4.65
CA ARG A 225 -0.09 -25.95 -3.80
C ARG A 225 1.26 -25.93 -4.54
N GLY A 226 1.61 -26.99 -5.24
CA GLY A 226 2.90 -27.08 -5.94
C GLY A 226 3.07 -26.02 -7.05
N GLN A 227 1.99 -25.70 -7.77
CA GLN A 227 2.02 -24.67 -8.82
C GLN A 227 2.05 -23.27 -8.22
N ILE A 228 1.25 -23.05 -7.18
CA ILE A 228 1.19 -21.79 -6.43
C ILE A 228 2.58 -21.43 -5.86
N LEU A 229 3.28 -22.38 -5.23
CA LEU A 229 4.62 -22.14 -4.70
C LEU A 229 5.64 -21.79 -5.79
N LYS A 230 5.54 -22.39 -6.98
CA LYS A 230 6.39 -22.03 -8.12
C LYS A 230 6.13 -20.61 -8.61
N VAL A 231 4.86 -20.20 -8.69
CA VAL A 231 4.47 -18.82 -9.06
C VAL A 231 5.04 -17.82 -8.04
N CYS A 232 4.79 -18.05 -6.75
CA CYS A 232 5.26 -17.17 -5.68
C CYS A 232 6.78 -17.07 -5.66
N ALA A 233 7.50 -18.20 -5.78
CA ALA A 233 8.95 -18.19 -5.82
C ALA A 233 9.47 -17.41 -7.04
N HIS A 234 8.91 -17.67 -8.24
CA HIS A 234 9.37 -17.03 -9.45
C HIS A 234 9.19 -15.50 -9.44
N ILE A 235 8.05 -14.98 -8.97
CA ILE A 235 7.83 -13.53 -8.91
C ILE A 235 8.72 -12.85 -7.85
N LEU A 236 8.85 -13.46 -6.66
CA LEU A 236 9.70 -12.93 -5.59
C LEU A 236 11.19 -12.93 -6.00
N ASP A 237 11.64 -13.97 -6.70
CA ASP A 237 13.00 -14.02 -7.24
C ASP A 237 13.19 -13.02 -8.38
N ALA A 238 12.21 -12.88 -9.28
CA ALA A 238 12.29 -11.95 -10.41
C ALA A 238 12.42 -10.49 -9.94
N MET A 239 11.59 -10.06 -8.98
CA MET A 239 11.62 -8.70 -8.44
C MET A 239 12.90 -8.41 -7.64
N SER A 240 13.34 -9.34 -6.79
CA SER A 240 14.50 -9.13 -5.90
C SER A 240 15.85 -9.20 -6.60
N ARG A 241 15.91 -9.63 -7.86
CA ARG A 241 17.13 -9.60 -8.67
C ARG A 241 17.63 -8.20 -8.98
N GLY A 242 16.83 -7.15 -8.80
CA GLY A 242 17.27 -5.77 -8.97
C GLY A 242 16.63 -5.08 -10.16
N GLY A 243 16.87 -3.78 -10.30
CA GLY A 243 16.08 -2.89 -11.14
C GLY A 243 14.99 -2.24 -10.31
N MET A 244 13.92 -2.98 -10.03
CA MET A 244 12.88 -2.55 -9.10
C MET A 244 13.30 -2.64 -7.63
N TYR A 245 13.99 -3.72 -7.24
CA TYR A 245 14.61 -3.84 -5.93
C TYR A 245 15.97 -3.14 -5.92
N ASP A 246 16.21 -2.25 -4.96
CA ASP A 246 17.50 -1.60 -4.83
C ASP A 246 18.50 -2.52 -4.12
N VAL A 247 19.23 -3.31 -4.91
CA VAL A 247 20.25 -4.26 -4.42
C VAL A 247 21.40 -3.61 -3.63
N VAL A 248 21.54 -2.28 -3.63
CA VAL A 248 22.61 -1.58 -2.90
C VAL A 248 22.13 -1.07 -1.55
N GLY A 249 20.89 -0.60 -1.45
CA GLY A 249 20.36 0.03 -0.23
C GLY A 249 19.11 -0.63 0.35
N GLY A 250 18.58 -1.66 -0.28
CA GLY A 250 17.27 -2.21 0.04
C GLY A 250 16.12 -1.31 -0.39
N GLY A 251 14.91 -1.84 -0.20
CA GLY A 251 13.67 -1.20 -0.61
C GLY A 251 13.39 -1.31 -2.10
N PHE A 252 12.12 -1.16 -2.44
CA PHE A 252 11.57 -1.27 -3.77
C PHE A 252 11.16 0.10 -4.31
N ALA A 253 11.45 0.30 -5.58
CA ALA A 253 10.78 1.29 -6.40
C ALA A 253 9.32 0.84 -6.67
N ARG A 254 8.42 1.77 -7.02
CA ARG A 254 6.98 1.46 -7.12
C ARG A 254 6.62 0.45 -8.21
N TYR A 255 7.22 0.58 -9.39
CA TYR A 255 6.96 -0.32 -10.52
C TYR A 255 8.09 -0.27 -11.55
N SER A 256 8.09 -1.22 -12.49
CA SER A 256 9.01 -1.24 -13.62
C SER A 256 8.34 -0.74 -14.90
N VAL A 257 9.03 0.09 -15.69
CA VAL A 257 8.55 0.54 -17.01
C VAL A 257 8.66 -0.54 -18.07
N ASP A 258 9.35 -1.63 -17.78
CA ASP A 258 9.54 -2.76 -18.68
C ASP A 258 9.03 -4.07 -18.07
N ASN A 259 8.93 -5.11 -18.90
CA ASN A 259 8.46 -6.42 -18.48
C ASN A 259 9.47 -7.22 -17.66
N PHE A 260 10.75 -6.79 -17.66
CA PHE A 260 11.91 -7.53 -17.14
C PHE A 260 12.25 -7.14 -15.70
N TRP A 261 11.47 -6.27 -15.06
CA TRP A 261 11.75 -5.69 -13.75
C TRP A 261 13.05 -4.88 -13.71
N ARG A 262 13.55 -4.42 -14.87
CA ARG A 262 14.91 -3.85 -14.97
C ARG A 262 14.93 -2.36 -14.74
N VAL A 263 14.14 -1.60 -15.47
CA VAL A 263 14.09 -0.15 -15.36
C VAL A 263 12.90 0.22 -14.47
N PRO A 264 13.12 0.75 -13.26
CA PRO A 264 12.04 1.22 -12.41
C PRO A 264 11.60 2.64 -12.79
N HIS A 265 10.40 3.02 -12.35
CA HIS A 265 10.18 4.41 -11.93
C HIS A 265 10.72 4.55 -10.51
N PHE A 266 11.79 5.32 -10.34
CA PHE A 266 12.66 5.27 -9.16
C PHE A 266 12.04 5.79 -7.85
N GLU A 267 10.78 6.24 -7.88
CA GLU A 267 10.01 6.60 -6.70
C GLU A 267 9.90 5.40 -5.73
N LYS A 268 10.09 5.66 -4.44
CA LYS A 268 9.94 4.64 -3.38
C LYS A 268 8.83 5.04 -2.44
N MET A 269 7.74 4.27 -2.44
CA MET A 269 6.56 4.53 -1.64
C MET A 269 6.55 3.67 -0.37
N LEU A 270 6.09 4.24 0.75
CA LEU A 270 6.00 3.53 2.03
C LEU A 270 5.11 2.29 1.92
N TYR A 271 3.94 2.42 1.30
CA TYR A 271 2.97 1.32 1.21
C TYR A 271 3.45 0.15 0.34
N ASP A 272 4.23 0.40 -0.72
CA ASP A 272 4.78 -0.66 -1.57
C ASP A 272 5.81 -1.46 -0.78
N ASN A 273 6.72 -0.75 -0.11
CA ASN A 273 7.78 -1.36 0.69
C ASN A 273 7.22 -2.13 1.88
N ALA A 274 6.20 -1.61 2.57
CA ALA A 274 5.54 -2.30 3.66
C ALA A 274 4.87 -3.61 3.21
N GLN A 275 4.08 -3.55 2.13
CA GLN A 275 3.39 -4.74 1.60
C GLN A 275 4.37 -5.78 1.04
N LEU A 276 5.42 -5.34 0.35
CA LEU A 276 6.44 -6.24 -0.18
C LEU A 276 7.26 -6.88 0.95
N ALA A 277 7.69 -6.13 1.96
CA ALA A 277 8.38 -6.69 3.11
C ALA A 277 7.56 -7.82 3.77
N LEU A 278 6.24 -7.63 3.89
CA LEU A 278 5.33 -8.65 4.42
C LEU A 278 5.22 -9.87 3.49
N ALA A 279 5.06 -9.66 2.17
CA ALA A 279 5.03 -10.75 1.19
C ALA A 279 6.32 -11.59 1.18
N TYR A 280 7.49 -10.96 1.33
CA TYR A 280 8.76 -11.65 1.46
C TYR A 280 8.89 -12.37 2.82
N LEU A 281 8.40 -11.78 3.92
CA LEU A 281 8.35 -12.45 5.22
C LEU A 281 7.51 -13.73 5.15
N HIS A 282 6.29 -13.65 4.62
CA HIS A 282 5.41 -14.80 4.47
C HIS A 282 5.97 -15.80 3.46
N GLY A 283 6.56 -15.34 2.37
CA GLY A 283 7.31 -16.18 1.44
C GLY A 283 8.41 -16.98 2.14
N PHE A 284 9.19 -16.36 3.02
CA PHE A 284 10.18 -17.04 3.86
C PHE A 284 9.54 -18.08 4.78
N LEU A 285 8.50 -17.71 5.54
CA LEU A 285 7.85 -18.62 6.49
C LEU A 285 7.21 -19.84 5.81
N VAL A 286 6.73 -19.69 4.57
CA VAL A 286 6.10 -20.77 3.80
C VAL A 286 7.14 -21.68 3.12
N THR A 287 8.25 -21.12 2.65
CA THR A 287 9.21 -21.85 1.79
C THR A 287 10.52 -22.21 2.48
N GLY A 288 10.88 -21.52 3.57
CA GLY A 288 12.18 -21.60 4.23
C GLY A 288 13.33 -20.97 3.44
N GLN A 289 13.06 -20.22 2.37
CA GLN A 289 14.11 -19.60 1.55
C GLN A 289 14.71 -18.36 2.22
N GLU A 290 15.95 -18.47 2.70
CA GLU A 290 16.67 -17.39 3.39
C GLU A 290 16.82 -16.09 2.57
N ASN A 291 16.80 -16.18 1.23
CA ASN A 291 16.83 -14.98 0.39
C ASN A 291 15.60 -14.08 0.65
N TYR A 292 14.42 -14.66 0.90
CA TYR A 292 13.21 -13.89 1.17
C TYR A 292 13.27 -13.21 2.53
N ARG A 293 13.84 -13.88 3.54
CA ARG A 293 14.16 -13.25 4.83
C ARG A 293 15.07 -12.05 4.64
N ARG A 294 16.17 -12.21 3.90
CA ARG A 294 17.12 -11.12 3.62
C ARG A 294 16.43 -9.93 2.95
N VAL A 295 15.62 -10.16 1.91
CA VAL A 295 14.93 -9.07 1.20
C VAL A 295 13.90 -8.36 2.10
N CYS A 296 13.20 -9.10 2.96
CA CYS A 296 12.34 -8.51 3.99
C CYS A 296 13.16 -7.61 4.93
N GLU A 297 14.25 -8.12 5.50
CA GLU A 297 15.10 -7.38 6.43
C GLU A 297 15.72 -6.14 5.77
N GLU A 298 16.33 -6.26 4.59
CA GLU A 298 16.92 -5.14 3.86
C GLU A 298 15.88 -4.07 3.46
N THR A 299 14.64 -4.47 3.21
CA THR A 299 13.54 -3.53 2.92
C THR A 299 13.09 -2.78 4.19
N LEU A 300 12.95 -3.46 5.32
CA LEU A 300 12.61 -2.81 6.59
C LEU A 300 13.75 -1.94 7.13
N ASP A 301 15.00 -2.38 6.97
CA ASP A 301 16.19 -1.60 7.31
C ASP A 301 16.31 -0.35 6.42
N PHE A 302 15.88 -0.41 5.16
CA PHE A 302 15.72 0.77 4.29
C PHE A 302 14.70 1.75 4.87
N LEU A 303 13.50 1.29 5.29
CA LEU A 303 12.49 2.16 5.89
C LEU A 303 12.98 2.81 7.19
N LEU A 304 13.69 2.06 8.04
CA LEU A 304 14.30 2.59 9.27
C LEU A 304 15.33 3.68 8.98
N ARG A 305 16.16 3.48 7.95
CA ARG A 305 17.26 4.37 7.62
C ARG A 305 16.81 5.63 6.89
N GLU A 306 15.85 5.51 5.96
CA GLU A 306 15.55 6.56 4.98
C GLU A 306 14.17 7.21 5.18
N MET A 307 13.22 6.52 5.82
CA MET A 307 11.81 6.94 5.85
C MET A 307 11.26 7.16 7.26
N THR A 308 12.10 7.15 8.29
CA THR A 308 11.64 7.27 9.69
C THR A 308 11.71 8.71 10.19
N HIS A 309 10.59 9.24 10.64
CA HIS A 309 10.53 10.47 11.42
C HIS A 309 11.08 10.22 12.85
N PRO A 310 11.85 11.15 13.44
CA PRO A 310 12.45 10.96 14.76
C PRO A 310 11.47 10.56 15.89
N ASP A 311 10.22 11.02 15.81
CA ASP A 311 9.17 10.72 16.79
C ASP A 311 8.46 9.37 16.57
N GLY A 312 8.80 8.62 15.51
CA GLY A 312 8.34 7.25 15.28
C GLY A 312 7.37 7.03 14.11
N GLY A 313 6.88 8.10 13.49
CA GLY A 313 6.13 7.98 12.22
C GLY A 313 7.04 7.67 11.03
N PHE A 314 6.45 7.27 9.91
CA PHE A 314 7.14 7.02 8.64
C PHE A 314 6.66 8.01 7.57
N PHE A 315 7.63 8.59 6.86
CA PHE A 315 7.44 9.46 5.72
C PHE A 315 6.77 8.74 4.55
N SER A 316 6.08 9.48 3.69
CA SER A 316 5.16 8.91 2.71
C SER A 316 5.92 8.32 1.51
N SER A 317 6.96 9.02 1.03
CA SER A 317 7.71 8.61 -0.16
C SER A 317 9.09 9.28 -0.30
N LEU A 318 9.91 8.71 -1.18
CA LEU A 318 11.08 9.35 -1.77
C LEU A 318 10.81 9.58 -3.26
N ASP A 319 11.16 10.78 -3.72
CA ASP A 319 11.01 11.20 -5.11
C ASP A 319 11.80 10.31 -6.08
N ALA A 320 11.34 10.22 -7.32
CA ALA A 320 12.05 9.56 -8.40
C ALA A 320 13.25 10.40 -8.87
N ASP A 321 13.13 11.72 -8.78
CA ASP A 321 14.09 12.68 -9.29
C ASP A 321 15.13 13.11 -8.24
N SER A 322 16.36 13.29 -8.69
CA SER A 322 17.42 13.95 -7.92
C SER A 322 18.19 14.88 -8.84
N GLU A 323 18.39 16.13 -8.40
CA GLU A 323 18.96 17.20 -9.25
C GLU A 323 18.14 17.42 -10.55
N GLY A 324 16.82 17.19 -10.52
CA GLY A 324 15.93 17.32 -11.68
C GLY A 324 16.09 16.22 -12.75
N GLU A 325 16.76 15.12 -12.42
CA GLU A 325 16.92 13.94 -13.28
C GLU A 325 16.38 12.68 -12.58
N GLU A 326 15.46 11.97 -13.24
CA GLU A 326 14.91 10.69 -12.75
C GLU A 326 16.04 9.66 -12.55
N GLY A 327 16.03 8.98 -11.40
CA GLY A 327 16.90 7.84 -11.13
C GLY A 327 18.39 8.16 -10.91
N ARG A 328 18.82 9.42 -11.07
CA ARG A 328 20.23 9.86 -10.98
C ARG A 328 20.93 9.39 -9.71
N PHE A 329 20.22 9.38 -8.59
CA PHE A 329 20.75 8.88 -7.31
C PHE A 329 21.12 7.40 -7.34
N TYR A 330 20.37 6.57 -8.09
CA TYR A 330 20.43 5.11 -8.03
C TYR A 330 21.30 4.45 -9.11
N VAL A 331 21.46 5.09 -10.26
CA VAL A 331 22.16 4.51 -11.43
C VAL A 331 23.67 4.74 -11.39
N TRP A 332 24.42 3.92 -12.15
CA TRP A 332 25.88 3.90 -12.12
C TRP A 332 26.50 3.91 -13.51
N THR A 333 27.64 4.56 -13.67
CA THR A 333 28.54 4.33 -14.81
C THR A 333 29.57 3.26 -14.44
N GLN A 334 30.11 2.56 -15.44
CA GLN A 334 31.20 1.60 -15.22
C GLN A 334 32.38 2.23 -14.47
N LYS A 335 32.77 3.45 -14.83
CA LYS A 335 33.89 4.17 -14.18
C LYS A 335 33.63 4.40 -12.68
N GLN A 336 32.39 4.71 -12.29
CA GLN A 336 32.04 4.86 -10.87
C GLN A 336 32.13 3.52 -10.13
N LEU A 337 31.71 2.43 -10.76
CA LEU A 337 31.79 1.08 -10.17
C LEU A 337 33.26 0.62 -10.03
N GLU A 338 34.08 0.83 -11.05
CA GLU A 338 35.53 0.54 -11.01
C GLU A 338 36.24 1.32 -9.90
N ALA A 339 35.96 2.63 -9.79
CA ALA A 339 36.54 3.47 -8.76
C ALA A 339 36.12 3.06 -7.34
N ALA A 340 34.86 2.64 -7.16
CA ALA A 340 34.34 2.22 -5.85
C ALA A 340 34.81 0.83 -5.43
N LEU A 341 34.91 -0.11 -6.37
CA LEU A 341 35.12 -1.53 -6.07
C LEU A 341 36.57 -2.01 -6.27
N GLY A 342 37.36 -1.30 -7.07
CA GLY A 342 38.75 -1.65 -7.32
C GLY A 342 38.92 -3.09 -7.81
N ALA A 343 39.70 -3.90 -7.07
CA ALA A 343 39.98 -5.29 -7.42
C ALA A 343 38.73 -6.19 -7.50
N ASP A 344 37.64 -5.81 -6.83
CA ASP A 344 36.40 -6.60 -6.83
C ASP A 344 35.46 -6.26 -7.98
N PHE A 345 35.82 -5.26 -8.80
CA PHE A 345 34.98 -4.83 -9.91
C PHE A 345 34.71 -5.96 -10.92
N GLU A 346 35.69 -6.79 -11.28
CA GLU A 346 35.47 -7.87 -12.26
C GLU A 346 34.50 -8.95 -11.72
N PHE A 347 34.54 -9.21 -10.41
CA PHE A 347 33.57 -10.08 -9.75
C PHE A 347 32.17 -9.47 -9.79
N PHE A 348 32.03 -8.19 -9.42
CA PHE A 348 30.76 -7.48 -9.44
C PHE A 348 30.19 -7.31 -10.85
N LYS A 349 31.05 -7.03 -11.84
CA LYS A 349 30.71 -6.93 -13.25
C LYS A 349 30.10 -8.21 -13.79
N ALA A 350 30.64 -9.37 -13.41
CA ALA A 350 30.05 -10.65 -13.76
C ALA A 350 28.71 -10.88 -13.06
N ALA A 351 28.57 -10.46 -11.81
CA ALA A 351 27.35 -10.61 -11.03
C ALA A 351 26.15 -9.82 -11.61
N TYR A 352 26.40 -8.63 -12.16
CA TYR A 352 25.37 -7.69 -12.66
C TYR A 352 25.38 -7.48 -14.18
N GLY A 353 26.26 -8.15 -14.91
CA GLY A 353 26.33 -8.02 -16.37
C GLY A 353 26.69 -6.61 -16.84
N ILE A 354 27.61 -5.94 -16.16
CA ILE A 354 27.95 -4.53 -16.44
C ILE A 354 28.66 -4.41 -17.79
N VAL A 355 28.15 -3.51 -18.64
CA VAL A 355 28.72 -3.16 -19.95
C VAL A 355 29.04 -1.65 -20.02
N PRO A 356 30.06 -1.22 -20.79
CA PRO A 356 30.51 0.18 -20.80
C PRO A 356 29.43 1.21 -21.15
N GLN A 357 28.52 0.87 -22.07
CA GLN A 357 27.43 1.72 -22.52
C GLN A 357 26.23 1.77 -21.56
N GLY A 358 26.24 0.96 -20.50
CA GLY A 358 25.09 0.83 -19.61
C GLY A 358 23.93 0.04 -20.22
N ASN A 359 22.82 -0.02 -19.49
CA ASN A 359 21.57 -0.66 -19.91
C ASN A 359 20.37 0.31 -19.93
N TRP A 360 20.58 1.57 -19.54
CA TRP A 360 19.57 2.63 -19.54
C TRP A 360 20.23 4.01 -19.61
N GLU A 361 19.94 4.79 -20.66
CA GLU A 361 20.42 6.17 -20.85
C GLU A 361 21.94 6.38 -20.64
N GLY A 362 22.77 5.46 -21.13
CA GLY A 362 24.23 5.52 -20.96
C GLY A 362 24.74 5.19 -19.56
N LYS A 363 23.84 4.79 -18.64
CA LYS A 363 24.10 4.38 -17.27
C LYS A 363 23.57 2.96 -17.03
N THR A 364 23.87 2.40 -15.87
CA THR A 364 23.49 1.05 -15.48
C THR A 364 22.53 1.09 -14.30
N VAL A 365 21.35 0.50 -14.50
CA VAL A 365 20.50 0.00 -13.43
C VAL A 365 20.98 -1.41 -13.06
N LEU A 366 21.27 -1.62 -11.78
CA LEU A 366 21.83 -2.88 -11.29
C LEU A 366 20.75 -3.96 -11.23
N GLN A 367 20.86 -4.97 -12.10
CA GLN A 367 20.02 -6.16 -12.11
C GLN A 367 20.91 -7.40 -12.17
N ARG A 368 20.68 -8.38 -11.30
CA ARG A 368 21.46 -9.61 -11.18
C ARG A 368 21.42 -10.41 -12.47
N ALA A 369 22.59 -10.62 -13.05
CA ALA A 369 22.80 -11.44 -14.24
C ALA A 369 23.09 -12.90 -13.89
N LEU A 370 23.87 -13.14 -12.83
CA LEU A 370 24.19 -14.48 -12.33
C LEU A 370 23.62 -14.68 -10.92
N ASP A 371 23.07 -15.87 -10.67
CA ASP A 371 22.79 -16.32 -9.31
C ASP A 371 24.11 -16.55 -8.52
N ASP A 372 24.01 -16.66 -7.20
CA ASP A 372 25.18 -16.74 -6.32
C ASP A 372 25.99 -18.03 -6.53
N ALA A 373 25.35 -19.15 -6.89
CA ALA A 373 26.03 -20.42 -7.13
C ALA A 373 26.84 -20.38 -8.44
N SER A 374 26.25 -19.84 -9.50
CA SER A 374 26.88 -19.61 -10.80
C SER A 374 28.04 -18.61 -10.67
N LEU A 375 27.87 -17.57 -9.86
CA LEU A 375 28.91 -16.59 -9.58
C LEU A 375 30.08 -17.20 -8.79
N ALA A 376 29.78 -17.96 -7.73
CA ALA A 376 30.78 -18.66 -6.92
C ALA A 376 31.62 -19.63 -7.78
N ALA A 377 30.95 -20.44 -8.61
CA ALA A 377 31.60 -21.37 -9.53
C ALA A 377 32.53 -20.66 -10.53
N ARG A 378 32.09 -19.54 -11.12
CA ARG A 378 32.88 -18.75 -12.08
C ARG A 378 34.18 -18.20 -11.49
N PHE A 379 34.18 -17.86 -10.20
CA PHE A 379 35.34 -17.27 -9.52
C PHE A 379 36.05 -18.26 -8.59
N HIS A 380 35.73 -19.55 -8.69
CA HIS A 380 36.32 -20.62 -7.88
C HIS A 380 36.25 -20.35 -6.36
N ALA A 381 35.13 -19.76 -5.91
CA ALA A 381 34.82 -19.52 -4.50
C ALA A 381 33.71 -20.47 -4.04
N ASP A 382 33.61 -20.68 -2.73
CA ASP A 382 32.38 -21.25 -2.15
C ASP A 382 31.26 -20.20 -2.09
N LEU A 383 30.03 -20.68 -1.87
CA LEU A 383 28.83 -19.85 -1.90
C LEU A 383 28.83 -18.73 -0.84
N GLU A 384 29.30 -19.03 0.37
CA GLU A 384 29.32 -18.08 1.48
C GLU A 384 30.37 -16.99 1.25
N THR A 385 31.54 -17.36 0.74
CA THR A 385 32.56 -16.39 0.30
C THR A 385 32.05 -15.46 -0.79
N ALA A 386 31.34 -16.00 -1.80
CA ALA A 386 30.77 -15.18 -2.87
C ALA A 386 29.70 -14.20 -2.35
N ARG A 387 28.82 -14.66 -1.44
CA ARG A 387 27.80 -13.83 -0.79
C ARG A 387 28.41 -12.73 0.08
N ALA A 388 29.38 -13.07 0.91
CA ALA A 388 30.08 -12.10 1.76
C ALA A 388 30.78 -11.02 0.90
N LYS A 389 31.41 -11.43 -0.20
CA LYS A 389 32.06 -10.53 -1.14
C LYS A 389 31.06 -9.58 -1.84
N LEU A 390 29.89 -10.08 -2.24
CA LEU A 390 28.82 -9.23 -2.79
C LEU A 390 28.33 -8.21 -1.76
N THR A 391 28.09 -8.66 -0.53
CA THR A 391 27.64 -7.81 0.59
C THR A 391 28.61 -6.67 0.84
N ASP A 392 29.93 -6.94 0.84
CA ASP A 392 30.96 -5.90 0.97
C ASP A 392 30.95 -4.92 -0.22
N CYS A 393 30.78 -5.41 -1.45
CA CYS A 393 30.65 -4.55 -2.62
C CYS A 393 29.44 -3.62 -2.49
N HIS A 394 28.29 -4.15 -2.06
CA HIS A 394 27.07 -3.37 -1.83
C HIS A 394 27.27 -2.31 -0.75
N ALA A 395 27.91 -2.64 0.36
CA ALA A 395 28.21 -1.69 1.43
C ALA A 395 29.11 -0.53 0.95
N ARG A 396 30.15 -0.81 0.15
CA ARG A 396 31.01 0.22 -0.46
C ARG A 396 30.24 1.09 -1.44
N LEU A 397 29.39 0.51 -2.29
CA LEU A 397 28.53 1.26 -3.20
C LEU A 397 27.52 2.12 -2.44
N LEU A 398 26.94 1.62 -1.35
CA LEU A 398 26.03 2.38 -0.51
C LEU A 398 26.74 3.58 0.12
N SER A 399 27.97 3.41 0.61
CA SER A 399 28.79 4.51 1.12
C SER A 399 29.06 5.58 0.06
N VAL A 400 29.41 5.18 -1.17
CA VAL A 400 29.63 6.13 -2.27
C VAL A 400 28.33 6.83 -2.66
N ARG A 401 27.21 6.10 -2.71
CA ARG A 401 25.90 6.66 -3.04
C ARG A 401 25.38 7.62 -1.96
N GLY A 402 25.67 7.35 -0.69
CA GLY A 402 25.28 8.21 0.44
C GLY A 402 25.86 9.64 0.39
N ALA A 403 26.91 9.87 -0.41
CA ALA A 403 27.48 11.20 -0.62
C ALA A 403 26.86 11.97 -1.82
N ARG A 404 25.94 11.35 -2.56
CA ARG A 404 25.21 12.02 -3.66
C ARG A 404 24.11 12.92 -3.09
N VAL A 405 23.66 13.88 -3.89
CA VAL A 405 22.41 14.62 -3.61
C VAL A 405 21.29 13.59 -3.53
N ARG A 406 20.50 13.64 -2.46
CA ARG A 406 19.41 12.70 -2.22
C ARG A 406 18.15 13.15 -2.98
N PRO A 407 17.30 12.20 -3.41
CA PRO A 407 15.94 12.54 -3.83
C PRO A 407 15.20 13.26 -2.70
N HIS A 408 14.23 14.10 -3.07
CA HIS A 408 13.40 14.78 -2.09
C HIS A 408 12.56 13.75 -1.31
N THR A 409 12.37 14.00 -0.02
CA THR A 409 11.49 13.18 0.83
C THR A 409 10.16 13.90 0.95
N ASP A 410 9.07 13.24 0.59
CA ASP A 410 7.75 13.67 1.02
C ASP A 410 7.58 13.25 2.48
N ASP A 411 7.74 14.22 3.36
CA ASP A 411 7.76 14.07 4.81
C ASP A 411 6.36 14.02 5.45
N LYS A 412 5.29 13.95 4.65
CA LYS A 412 3.95 13.64 5.16
C LYS A 412 3.94 12.25 5.82
N ILE A 413 3.17 12.13 6.88
CA ILE A 413 2.85 10.86 7.53
C ILE A 413 1.38 10.58 7.25
N ILE A 414 1.11 9.55 6.45
CA ILE A 414 -0.25 9.12 6.08
C ILE A 414 -0.64 7.91 6.92
N THR A 415 -1.82 7.97 7.55
CA THR A 415 -2.30 6.96 8.52
C THR A 415 -2.34 5.55 7.93
N MET A 416 -3.05 5.34 6.80
CA MET A 416 -3.12 4.05 6.11
C MET A 416 -1.74 3.47 5.77
N TRP A 417 -0.82 4.30 5.25
CA TRP A 417 0.51 3.81 4.83
C TRP A 417 1.39 3.45 6.02
N ASN A 418 1.30 4.24 7.09
CA ASN A 418 1.96 3.94 8.36
C ASN A 418 1.38 2.69 9.01
N ALA A 419 0.06 2.48 8.93
CA ALA A 419 -0.56 1.26 9.44
C ALA A 419 -0.08 0.01 8.68
N LEU A 420 0.11 0.07 7.35
CA LEU A 420 0.72 -1.03 6.60
C LEU A 420 2.15 -1.31 7.06
N ALA A 421 2.96 -0.26 7.26
CA ALA A 421 4.34 -0.40 7.76
C ALA A 421 4.36 -0.98 9.18
N LEU A 422 3.46 -0.52 10.06
CA LEU A 422 3.29 -1.02 11.43
C LEU A 422 3.03 -2.54 11.42
N THR A 423 2.13 -3.02 10.56
CA THR A 423 1.89 -4.47 10.39
C THR A 423 3.17 -5.19 9.99
N ALA A 424 3.88 -4.71 8.96
CA ALA A 424 5.12 -5.32 8.49
C ALA A 424 6.19 -5.40 9.58
N PHE A 425 6.41 -4.31 10.34
CA PHE A 425 7.38 -4.28 11.44
C PHE A 425 6.95 -5.15 12.63
N ALA A 426 5.67 -5.17 12.98
CA ALA A 426 5.16 -6.00 14.08
C ALA A 426 5.34 -7.49 13.77
N GLU A 427 4.90 -7.92 12.57
CA GLU A 427 5.02 -9.32 12.15
C GLU A 427 6.48 -9.75 11.96
N ALA A 428 7.31 -8.91 11.33
CA ALA A 428 8.73 -9.22 11.17
C ALA A 428 9.45 -9.26 12.53
N GLY A 429 9.16 -8.32 13.43
CA GLY A 429 9.72 -8.32 14.79
C GLY A 429 9.40 -9.61 15.55
N ARG A 430 8.16 -10.11 15.41
CA ARG A 430 7.70 -11.36 16.02
C ARG A 430 8.31 -12.60 15.37
N HIS A 431 8.30 -12.71 14.05
CA HIS A 431 8.72 -13.92 13.32
C HIS A 431 10.23 -14.04 13.14
N LEU A 432 10.95 -12.92 13.04
CA LEU A 432 12.41 -12.89 12.86
C LEU A 432 13.16 -12.67 14.18
N GLU A 433 12.44 -12.54 15.30
CA GLU A 433 12.97 -12.23 16.63
C GLU A 433 13.81 -10.92 16.64
N ARG A 434 13.39 -9.92 15.85
CA ARG A 434 14.05 -8.61 15.71
C ARG A 434 13.41 -7.57 16.64
N LYS A 435 14.01 -7.35 17.80
CA LYS A 435 13.51 -6.40 18.81
C LYS A 435 13.43 -4.96 18.28
N ASP A 436 14.40 -4.54 17.49
CA ASP A 436 14.45 -3.22 16.87
C ASP A 436 13.26 -2.98 15.92
N TYR A 437 12.79 -4.01 15.22
CA TYR A 437 11.58 -3.93 14.40
C TYR A 437 10.32 -3.80 15.26
N LEU A 438 10.21 -4.58 16.33
CA LEU A 438 9.09 -4.45 17.28
C LEU A 438 9.06 -3.06 17.94
N ASP A 439 10.22 -2.53 18.34
CA ASP A 439 10.34 -1.19 18.91
C ASP A 439 9.92 -0.11 17.89
N ALA A 440 10.24 -0.29 16.60
CA ALA A 440 9.77 0.61 15.55
C ALA A 440 8.24 0.56 15.39
N ALA A 441 7.63 -0.63 15.39
CA ALA A 441 6.17 -0.78 15.34
C ALA A 441 5.48 -0.11 16.54
N ILE A 442 6.00 -0.29 17.76
CA ILE A 442 5.46 0.34 18.98
C ILE A 442 5.57 1.86 18.89
N ARG A 443 6.71 2.40 18.46
CA ARG A 443 6.89 3.85 18.29
C ARG A 443 5.94 4.41 17.24
N ASN A 444 5.74 3.69 16.13
CA ASN A 444 4.81 4.10 15.09
C ASN A 444 3.35 4.12 15.57
N ALA A 445 2.89 3.06 16.24
CA ALA A 445 1.54 3.00 16.82
C ALA A 445 1.30 4.17 17.79
N ARG A 446 2.27 4.43 18.68
CA ARG A 446 2.20 5.55 19.63
C ARG A 446 2.20 6.89 18.92
N PHE A 447 2.99 7.06 17.86
CA PHE A 447 3.00 8.28 17.06
C PHE A 447 1.61 8.55 16.48
N ILE A 448 0.99 7.55 15.84
CA ILE A 448 -0.34 7.69 15.22
C ILE A 448 -1.39 8.02 16.28
N LEU A 449 -1.48 7.20 17.34
CA LEU A 449 -2.50 7.39 18.38
C LEU A 449 -2.33 8.72 19.14
N LYS A 450 -1.12 9.27 19.22
CA LYS A 450 -0.85 10.55 19.87
C LYS A 450 -1.13 11.74 18.97
N ASN A 451 -0.67 11.70 17.72
CA ASN A 451 -0.61 12.88 16.86
C ASN A 451 -1.73 12.94 15.81
N LEU A 452 -2.29 11.80 15.42
CA LEU A 452 -3.34 11.70 14.40
C LEU A 452 -4.73 11.44 15.01
N MET A 453 -4.86 11.27 16.32
CA MET A 453 -6.15 11.26 17.02
C MET A 453 -6.44 12.63 17.63
N ILE A 454 -7.30 13.41 16.98
CA ILE A 454 -7.68 14.76 17.42
C ILE A 454 -9.12 14.73 17.93
N GLU A 455 -9.30 15.04 19.22
CA GLU A 455 -10.63 15.04 19.87
C GLU A 455 -11.40 13.72 19.67
N GLY A 456 -10.68 12.60 19.64
CA GLY A 456 -11.23 11.27 19.41
C GLY A 456 -11.44 10.90 17.94
N ARG A 457 -11.19 11.81 16.98
CA ARG A 457 -11.31 11.53 15.54
C ARG A 457 -9.95 11.30 14.90
N LEU A 458 -9.83 10.22 14.14
CA LEU A 458 -8.64 9.92 13.35
C LEU A 458 -8.50 10.93 12.21
N GLN A 459 -7.29 11.43 12.03
CA GLN A 459 -6.87 12.27 10.92
C GLN A 459 -6.06 11.44 9.92
N ARG A 460 -6.03 11.88 8.67
CA ARG A 460 -5.34 11.18 7.59
C ARG A 460 -3.86 11.52 7.52
N SER A 461 -3.54 12.82 7.52
CA SER A 461 -2.19 13.29 7.27
C SER A 461 -1.63 14.05 8.47
N TRP A 462 -0.34 13.90 8.69
CA TRP A 462 0.42 14.72 9.62
C TRP A 462 1.68 15.23 8.95
N ARG A 463 2.01 16.50 9.17
CA ARG A 463 3.28 17.09 8.75
C ARG A 463 3.59 18.33 9.57
N ASP A 464 4.85 18.52 9.93
CA ASP A 464 5.35 19.70 10.66
C ASP A 464 4.54 20.04 11.94
N GLY A 465 4.18 19.00 12.72
CA GLY A 465 3.45 19.16 13.97
C GLY A 465 1.94 19.36 13.83
N GLN A 466 1.40 19.31 12.61
CA GLN A 466 -0.02 19.52 12.33
C GLN A 466 -0.65 18.25 11.76
N ALA A 467 -1.75 17.82 12.37
CA ALA A 467 -2.62 16.81 11.80
C ALA A 467 -3.72 17.48 10.98
N ASN A 468 -3.93 17.01 9.75
CA ASN A 468 -4.85 17.57 8.78
C ASN A 468 -5.68 16.46 8.14
N HIS A 469 -6.84 16.86 7.61
CA HIS A 469 -7.80 16.03 6.88
C HIS A 469 -8.42 14.91 7.71
N ALA A 470 -9.75 14.80 7.65
CA ALA A 470 -10.44 13.67 8.25
C ALA A 470 -9.98 12.35 7.61
N ALA A 471 -9.80 11.32 8.44
CA ALA A 471 -9.44 9.99 7.97
C ALA A 471 -10.58 9.33 7.17
N TYR A 472 -10.19 8.48 6.22
CA TYR A 472 -11.08 7.70 5.36
C TYR A 472 -11.16 6.25 5.85
N LEU A 473 -12.06 5.47 5.25
CA LEU A 473 -12.28 4.07 5.60
C LEU A 473 -10.98 3.26 5.64
N GLU A 474 -10.09 3.45 4.67
CA GLU A 474 -8.80 2.76 4.61
C GLU A 474 -7.91 3.03 5.82
N ASP A 475 -7.93 4.26 6.35
CA ASP A 475 -7.13 4.66 7.51
C ASP A 475 -7.63 3.95 8.77
N TYR A 476 -8.95 3.92 9.00
CA TYR A 476 -9.56 3.21 10.13
C TYR A 476 -9.33 1.70 10.03
N ALA A 477 -9.58 1.12 8.86
CA ALA A 477 -9.53 -0.32 8.65
C ALA A 477 -8.09 -0.86 8.78
N ALA A 478 -7.11 -0.19 8.16
CA ALA A 478 -5.73 -0.61 8.25
C ALA A 478 -5.13 -0.40 9.63
N LEU A 479 -5.43 0.72 10.30
CA LEU A 479 -4.96 0.95 11.66
C LEU A 479 -5.57 -0.06 12.65
N THR A 480 -6.82 -0.46 12.45
CA THR A 480 -7.44 -1.54 13.23
C THR A 480 -6.65 -2.84 13.07
N LEU A 481 -6.39 -3.27 11.83
CA LEU A 481 -5.62 -4.50 11.57
C LEU A 481 -4.20 -4.43 12.13
N SER A 482 -3.54 -3.29 11.97
CA SER A 482 -2.14 -3.12 12.37
C SER A 482 -1.98 -3.10 13.89
N LEU A 483 -2.91 -2.50 14.63
CA LEU A 483 -2.97 -2.57 16.09
C LEU A 483 -3.24 -4.00 16.59
N LEU A 484 -4.00 -4.81 15.86
CA LEU A 484 -4.20 -6.23 16.19
C LEU A 484 -2.95 -7.07 15.89
N ALA A 485 -2.23 -6.77 14.80
CA ALA A 485 -0.94 -7.39 14.52
C ALA A 485 0.10 -7.03 15.59
N LEU A 486 0.11 -5.76 16.03
CA LEU A 486 0.96 -5.30 17.12
C LEU A 486 0.58 -5.92 18.45
N TYR A 487 -0.71 -6.02 18.81
CA TYR A 487 -1.15 -6.71 20.02
C TYR A 487 -0.63 -8.17 20.08
N GLN A 488 -0.64 -8.88 18.96
CA GLN A 488 -0.11 -10.26 18.90
C GLN A 488 1.43 -10.33 19.02
N SER A 489 2.13 -9.21 18.89
CA SER A 489 3.59 -9.10 18.95
C SER A 489 4.08 -8.46 20.25
N ASP A 490 3.29 -7.54 20.80
CA ASP A 490 3.40 -6.87 22.09
C ASP A 490 2.01 -6.95 22.78
N PRO A 491 1.79 -7.91 23.71
CA PRO A 491 0.47 -8.22 24.28
C PRO A 491 -0.01 -7.19 25.31
N ASN A 492 0.10 -5.92 24.96
CA ASN A 492 -0.39 -4.79 25.71
C ASN A 492 -1.85 -4.50 25.30
N PRO A 493 -2.82 -4.53 26.26
CA PRO A 493 -4.23 -4.28 25.98
C PRO A 493 -4.51 -2.92 25.32
N GLU A 494 -3.62 -1.94 25.44
CA GLU A 494 -3.81 -0.61 24.84
C GLU A 494 -4.04 -0.69 23.32
N TRP A 495 -3.35 -1.60 22.63
CA TRP A 495 -3.48 -1.79 21.19
C TRP A 495 -4.84 -2.39 20.80
N TYR A 496 -5.26 -3.43 21.52
CA TYR A 496 -6.54 -4.08 21.27
C TYR A 496 -7.72 -3.15 21.55
N VAL A 497 -7.67 -2.39 22.65
CA VAL A 497 -8.72 -1.41 22.99
C VAL A 497 -8.80 -0.28 21.96
N ALA A 498 -7.66 0.19 21.44
CA ALA A 498 -7.64 1.17 20.37
C ALA A 498 -8.24 0.60 19.06
N ALA A 499 -7.91 -0.63 18.70
CA ALA A 499 -8.48 -1.32 17.54
C ALA A 499 -10.01 -1.47 17.65
N LEU A 500 -10.54 -1.83 18.83
CA LEU A 500 -11.97 -1.93 19.06
C LEU A 500 -12.70 -0.60 18.83
N LYS A 501 -12.16 0.51 19.35
CA LYS A 501 -12.76 1.84 19.18
C LYS A 501 -12.82 2.26 17.70
N LEU A 502 -11.73 2.04 16.97
CA LEU A 502 -11.68 2.34 15.54
C LEU A 502 -12.68 1.48 14.74
N ALA A 503 -12.82 0.21 15.09
CA ALA A 503 -13.79 -0.68 14.44
C ALA A 503 -15.25 -0.31 14.76
N ASP A 504 -15.56 0.09 16.00
CA ASP A 504 -16.87 0.61 16.38
C ASP A 504 -17.21 1.87 15.55
N GLU A 505 -16.29 2.83 15.43
CA GLU A 505 -16.50 4.03 14.60
C GLU A 505 -16.65 3.71 13.11
N MET A 506 -15.82 2.80 12.59
CA MET A 506 -15.87 2.32 11.21
C MET A 506 -17.25 1.71 10.90
N ALA A 507 -17.69 0.77 11.73
CA ALA A 507 -18.98 0.10 11.55
C ALA A 507 -20.16 1.08 11.68
N ALA A 508 -20.09 2.04 12.61
CA ALA A 508 -21.16 3.01 12.84
C ALA A 508 -21.32 4.02 11.70
N HIS A 509 -20.21 4.56 11.20
CA HIS A 509 -20.27 5.74 10.33
C HIS A 509 -19.98 5.49 8.85
N PHE A 510 -19.30 4.38 8.51
CA PHE A 510 -18.90 4.10 7.13
C PHE A 510 -19.79 3.05 6.45
N SER A 511 -20.55 2.27 7.21
CA SER A 511 -21.43 1.23 6.65
C SER A 511 -22.40 1.79 5.62
N ASP A 512 -22.48 1.12 4.47
CA ASP A 512 -23.46 1.39 3.44
C ASP A 512 -24.67 0.45 3.63
N PRO A 513 -25.90 0.98 3.80
CA PRO A 513 -27.11 0.16 3.88
C PRO A 513 -27.34 -0.74 2.64
N ALA A 514 -26.76 -0.38 1.48
CA ALA A 514 -26.77 -1.22 0.29
C ALA A 514 -25.73 -2.37 0.33
N GLY A 515 -24.88 -2.41 1.35
CA GLY A 515 -23.83 -3.41 1.60
C GLY A 515 -22.43 -2.87 1.34
N GLY A 516 -21.42 -3.31 2.10
CA GLY A 516 -20.08 -2.72 2.07
C GLY A 516 -20.01 -1.39 2.84
N PHE A 517 -19.03 -0.56 2.51
CA PHE A 517 -18.71 0.66 3.23
C PHE A 517 -18.41 1.80 2.26
N PHE A 518 -18.83 3.01 2.61
CA PHE A 518 -18.39 4.24 1.97
C PHE A 518 -16.96 4.58 2.41
N ASP A 519 -16.21 5.31 1.59
CA ASP A 519 -14.82 5.68 1.91
C ASP A 519 -14.73 6.87 2.88
N THR A 520 -15.75 7.74 2.88
CA THR A 520 -15.82 8.88 3.80
C THR A 520 -16.75 8.58 4.95
N ARG A 521 -16.66 9.34 6.04
CA ARG A 521 -17.63 9.30 7.14
C ARG A 521 -18.98 9.94 6.74
N ASP A 522 -20.05 9.63 7.47
CA ASP A 522 -21.41 10.11 7.17
C ASP A 522 -21.63 11.61 7.40
N ASP A 523 -20.78 12.25 8.20
CA ASP A 523 -20.75 13.70 8.42
C ASP A 523 -19.54 14.40 7.75
N HIS A 524 -18.89 13.73 6.80
CA HIS A 524 -17.84 14.33 5.98
C HIS A 524 -18.41 15.41 5.04
N GLU A 525 -17.55 16.23 4.45
CA GLU A 525 -17.99 17.21 3.45
C GLU A 525 -18.78 16.52 2.32
N THR A 526 -19.88 17.17 1.89
CA THR A 526 -20.74 16.62 0.85
C THR A 526 -20.13 16.88 -0.52
N LEU A 527 -19.70 15.82 -1.18
CA LEU A 527 -19.22 15.83 -2.56
C LEU A 527 -20.32 15.45 -3.55
N LEU A 528 -19.95 15.32 -4.83
CA LEU A 528 -20.87 14.92 -5.91
C LEU A 528 -21.55 13.58 -5.62
N VAL A 529 -20.79 12.61 -5.13
CA VAL A 529 -21.27 11.33 -4.60
C VAL A 529 -20.43 10.99 -3.36
N ARG A 530 -20.93 10.10 -2.50
CA ARG A 530 -20.11 9.50 -1.44
C ARG A 530 -19.33 8.33 -2.06
N PRO A 531 -17.99 8.41 -2.17
CA PRO A 531 -17.23 7.38 -2.86
C PRO A 531 -17.25 6.05 -2.10
N LYS A 532 -17.03 4.99 -2.86
CA LYS A 532 -16.97 3.60 -2.40
C LYS A 532 -16.03 2.83 -3.31
N GLU A 533 -14.75 2.85 -2.97
CA GLU A 533 -13.72 2.09 -3.66
C GLU A 533 -13.69 0.65 -3.14
N THR A 534 -14.01 -0.28 -4.03
CA THR A 534 -13.99 -1.72 -3.76
C THR A 534 -12.83 -2.43 -4.43
N GLN A 535 -12.19 -1.80 -5.41
CA GLN A 535 -11.10 -2.40 -6.17
C GLN A 535 -9.76 -2.12 -5.48
N ASP A 536 -8.93 -3.14 -5.32
CA ASP A 536 -7.55 -2.98 -4.88
C ASP A 536 -6.72 -2.26 -5.97
N ASN A 537 -5.80 -1.40 -5.55
CA ASN A 537 -4.89 -0.68 -6.42
C ASN A 537 -3.44 -0.91 -5.94
N ALA A 538 -2.58 0.11 -5.95
CA ALA A 538 -1.27 0.02 -5.32
C ALA A 538 -1.36 -0.27 -3.80
N THR A 539 -2.48 0.10 -3.18
CA THR A 539 -2.89 -0.26 -1.82
C THR A 539 -4.15 -1.14 -1.85
N PRO A 540 -4.40 -1.93 -0.79
CA PRO A 540 -5.67 -2.60 -0.62
C PRO A 540 -6.82 -1.61 -0.50
N SER A 541 -7.98 -1.94 -1.05
CA SER A 541 -9.18 -1.11 -0.90
C SER A 541 -9.61 -1.01 0.57
N GLY A 542 -10.11 0.16 0.98
CA GLY A 542 -10.63 0.37 2.34
C GLY A 542 -11.72 -0.64 2.70
N ASN A 543 -12.56 -1.02 1.74
CA ASN A 543 -13.60 -2.04 1.93
C ASN A 543 -13.01 -3.43 2.22
N ALA A 544 -12.00 -3.90 1.47
CA ALA A 544 -11.39 -5.20 1.70
C ALA A 544 -10.68 -5.26 3.08
N LEU A 545 -10.06 -4.15 3.48
CA LEU A 545 -9.45 -4.01 4.81
C LEU A 545 -10.50 -3.99 5.91
N ALA A 546 -11.61 -3.28 5.73
CA ALA A 546 -12.68 -3.21 6.73
C ALA A 546 -13.27 -4.60 6.99
N VAL A 547 -13.53 -5.36 5.94
CA VAL A 547 -13.95 -6.76 6.03
C VAL A 547 -12.92 -7.60 6.77
N SER A 548 -11.64 -7.48 6.43
CA SER A 548 -10.55 -8.22 7.11
C SER A 548 -10.48 -7.88 8.61
N ALA A 549 -10.62 -6.60 8.96
CA ALA A 549 -10.59 -6.10 10.32
C ALA A 549 -11.75 -6.65 11.16
N LEU A 550 -12.97 -6.56 10.63
CA LEU A 550 -14.18 -7.04 11.30
C LEU A 550 -14.17 -8.57 11.46
N LEU A 551 -13.72 -9.32 10.45
CA LEU A 551 -13.56 -10.78 10.58
C LEU A 551 -12.53 -11.14 11.65
N THR A 552 -11.38 -10.47 11.67
CA THR A 552 -10.32 -10.72 12.64
C THR A 552 -10.78 -10.40 14.06
N LEU A 553 -11.45 -9.26 14.26
CA LEU A 553 -12.02 -8.89 15.55
C LEU A 553 -13.12 -9.84 16.02
N SER A 554 -13.98 -10.30 15.11
CA SER A 554 -15.03 -11.28 15.46
C SER A 554 -14.45 -12.58 16.01
N ALA A 555 -13.26 -12.99 15.55
CA ALA A 555 -12.56 -14.18 16.05
C ALA A 555 -12.01 -14.02 17.48
N TYR A 556 -11.93 -12.80 18.02
CA TYR A 556 -11.65 -12.57 19.44
C TYR A 556 -12.88 -12.75 20.35
N GLY A 557 -14.08 -12.94 19.79
CA GLY A 557 -15.26 -13.43 20.51
C GLY A 557 -16.26 -12.38 21.00
N ASP A 558 -16.12 -11.12 20.62
CA ASP A 558 -16.87 -10.01 21.23
C ASP A 558 -18.05 -9.45 20.42
N ARG A 559 -18.18 -9.78 19.13
CA ARG A 559 -19.10 -9.09 18.19
C ARG A 559 -19.49 -9.97 16.99
N VAL A 560 -20.62 -10.65 17.06
CA VAL A 560 -21.14 -11.48 15.94
C VAL A 560 -21.63 -10.61 14.79
N GLU A 561 -22.21 -9.46 15.10
CA GLU A 561 -22.71 -8.48 14.13
C GLU A 561 -21.64 -7.98 13.15
N TRP A 562 -20.37 -7.95 13.58
CA TRP A 562 -19.24 -7.57 12.74
C TRP A 562 -18.92 -8.64 11.70
N ARG A 563 -19.06 -9.92 12.08
CA ARG A 563 -18.93 -11.03 11.14
C ARG A 563 -20.03 -10.99 10.10
N ASP A 564 -21.28 -10.76 10.50
CA ASP A 564 -22.42 -10.66 9.59
C ASP A 564 -22.26 -9.52 8.57
N LEU A 565 -21.77 -8.36 9.05
CA LEU A 565 -21.49 -7.21 8.19
C LEU A 565 -20.38 -7.52 7.17
N ALA A 566 -19.29 -8.16 7.62
CA ALA A 566 -18.16 -8.53 6.76
C ALA A 566 -18.53 -9.60 5.72
N GLU A 567 -19.27 -10.65 6.12
CA GLU A 567 -19.72 -11.72 5.22
C GLU A 567 -20.73 -11.19 4.18
N THR A 568 -21.58 -10.23 4.57
CA THR A 568 -22.50 -9.55 3.63
C THR A 568 -21.73 -8.75 2.57
N ALA A 569 -20.69 -8.01 2.98
CA ALA A 569 -19.82 -7.28 2.06
C ALA A 569 -19.06 -8.23 1.12
N LEU A 570 -18.49 -9.32 1.65
CA LEU A 570 -17.82 -10.37 0.87
C LEU A 570 -18.72 -10.97 -0.21
N ALA A 571 -19.95 -11.32 0.17
CA ALA A 571 -20.90 -11.95 -0.74
C ALA A 571 -21.21 -11.05 -1.95
N SER A 572 -21.21 -9.73 -1.77
CA SER A 572 -21.44 -8.77 -2.87
C SER A 572 -20.29 -8.70 -3.88
N MET A 573 -19.08 -9.14 -3.50
CA MET A 573 -17.87 -9.09 -4.32
C MET A 573 -17.53 -10.39 -5.04
N HIS A 574 -18.33 -11.46 -4.84
CA HIS A 574 -18.07 -12.80 -5.37
C HIS A 574 -17.73 -12.81 -6.87
N ALA A 575 -18.55 -12.16 -7.70
CA ALA A 575 -18.35 -12.15 -9.15
C ALA A 575 -17.06 -11.40 -9.56
N PHE A 576 -16.71 -10.32 -8.85
CA PHE A 576 -15.51 -9.52 -9.15
C PHE A 576 -14.23 -10.26 -8.77
N MET A 577 -14.21 -10.91 -7.60
CA MET A 577 -13.08 -11.73 -7.15
C MET A 577 -12.72 -12.84 -8.13
N LEU A 578 -13.72 -13.49 -8.74
CA LEU A 578 -13.48 -14.56 -9.72
C LEU A 578 -13.07 -14.02 -11.10
N ARG A 579 -13.62 -12.88 -11.51
CA ARG A 579 -13.39 -12.31 -12.84
C ARG A 579 -12.10 -11.50 -12.93
N TYR A 580 -11.72 -10.83 -11.85
CA TYR A 580 -10.59 -9.90 -11.78
C TYR A 580 -9.73 -10.14 -10.53
N PRO A 581 -9.21 -11.36 -10.32
CA PRO A 581 -8.59 -11.74 -9.05
C PRO A 581 -7.37 -10.89 -8.66
N THR A 582 -6.61 -10.34 -9.62
CA THR A 582 -5.48 -9.44 -9.34
C THR A 582 -5.91 -8.09 -8.75
N ALA A 583 -7.14 -7.63 -9.06
CA ALA A 583 -7.69 -6.37 -8.60
C ALA A 583 -8.58 -6.50 -7.34
N PHE A 584 -8.73 -7.71 -6.82
CA PHE A 584 -9.55 -8.05 -5.65
C PHE A 584 -8.83 -9.06 -4.75
N ALA A 585 -7.50 -9.02 -4.74
CA ALA A 585 -6.69 -10.01 -4.03
C ALA A 585 -6.79 -9.86 -2.50
N GLN A 586 -6.95 -8.65 -1.96
CA GLN A 586 -7.18 -8.48 -0.53
C GLN A 586 -8.56 -9.01 -0.13
N TRP A 587 -9.57 -8.87 -0.99
CA TRP A 587 -10.87 -9.52 -0.79
C TRP A 587 -10.75 -11.04 -0.77
N LEU A 588 -9.94 -11.62 -1.66
CA LEU A 588 -9.66 -13.05 -1.67
C LEU A 588 -8.93 -13.51 -0.38
N CYS A 589 -8.03 -12.69 0.17
CA CYS A 589 -7.42 -12.94 1.49
C CYS A 589 -8.47 -12.94 2.62
N ALA A 590 -9.41 -12.00 2.61
CA ALA A 590 -10.50 -11.92 3.58
C ALA A 590 -11.48 -13.10 3.44
N ALA A 591 -11.82 -13.46 2.20
CA ALA A 591 -12.66 -14.61 1.88
C ALA A 591 -12.01 -15.93 2.33
N ASP A 592 -10.70 -16.07 2.18
CA ASP A 592 -9.94 -17.23 2.69
C ASP A 592 -10.09 -17.38 4.22
N PHE A 593 -9.99 -16.26 4.95
CA PHE A 593 -10.18 -16.25 6.40
C PHE A 593 -11.62 -16.62 6.79
N ALA A 594 -12.62 -16.04 6.10
CA ALA A 594 -14.04 -16.30 6.37
C ALA A 594 -14.45 -17.76 6.10
N ALA A 595 -13.93 -18.35 5.02
CA ALA A 595 -14.32 -19.69 4.57
C ALA A 595 -13.67 -20.83 5.38
N GLY A 596 -12.55 -20.57 6.04
CA GLY A 596 -11.77 -21.61 6.72
C GLY A 596 -12.12 -21.83 8.19
N PRO A 597 -11.68 -22.95 8.79
CA PRO A 597 -11.36 -22.92 10.21
C PRO A 597 -10.49 -21.72 10.53
N VAL A 598 -10.93 -20.91 11.50
CA VAL A 598 -10.05 -19.99 12.20
C VAL A 598 -9.60 -20.68 13.48
N HIS A 599 -8.29 -20.66 13.73
CA HIS A 599 -7.72 -21.06 15.01
C HIS A 599 -7.74 -19.85 15.94
N GLU A 600 -8.55 -19.91 16.99
CA GLU A 600 -8.55 -18.91 18.04
C GLU A 600 -7.68 -19.41 19.20
N VAL A 601 -6.50 -18.80 19.40
CA VAL A 601 -5.52 -19.25 20.38
C VAL A 601 -5.48 -18.29 21.56
N ALA A 602 -5.64 -18.79 22.78
CA ALA A 602 -5.46 -18.01 24.01
C ALA A 602 -4.23 -18.51 24.76
N ILE A 603 -3.30 -17.63 25.12
CA ILE A 603 -2.13 -17.96 25.94
C ILE A 603 -2.14 -17.08 27.19
N LEU A 604 -2.17 -17.73 28.36
CA LEU A 604 -2.14 -17.10 29.67
C LEU A 604 -0.83 -17.39 30.36
N GLY A 605 -0.06 -16.35 30.65
CA GLY A 605 1.24 -16.43 31.31
C GLY A 605 1.99 -15.11 31.19
N ASP A 606 2.93 -14.86 32.10
CA ASP A 606 3.83 -13.71 31.98
C ASP A 606 4.69 -13.88 30.71
N LYS A 607 4.65 -12.90 29.81
CA LYS A 607 5.38 -12.93 28.53
C LYS A 607 6.89 -13.08 28.71
N ASP A 608 7.45 -12.62 29.82
CA ASP A 608 8.88 -12.68 30.08
C ASP A 608 9.28 -14.01 30.75
N HIS A 609 8.31 -14.84 31.12
CA HIS A 609 8.56 -16.16 31.69
C HIS A 609 8.97 -17.19 30.60
N PRO A 610 9.97 -18.07 30.86
CA PRO A 610 10.42 -19.06 29.88
C PRO A 610 9.34 -19.98 29.32
N ASP A 611 8.42 -20.46 30.17
CA ASP A 611 7.31 -21.34 29.74
C ASP A 611 6.38 -20.65 28.74
N THR A 612 6.02 -19.38 28.99
CA THR A 612 5.18 -18.59 28.06
C THR A 612 5.92 -18.36 26.74
N ASN A 613 7.21 -17.99 26.81
CA ASN A 613 8.04 -17.80 25.62
C ASN A 613 8.14 -19.07 24.77
N ALA A 614 8.23 -20.24 25.39
CA ALA A 614 8.26 -21.51 24.68
C ALA A 614 6.94 -21.78 23.93
N LEU A 615 5.79 -21.45 24.54
CA LEU A 615 4.49 -21.52 23.87
C LEU A 615 4.41 -20.51 22.71
N LEU A 616 4.82 -19.26 22.92
CA LEU A 616 4.83 -18.23 21.87
C LEU A 616 5.72 -18.61 20.68
N LYS A 617 6.90 -19.19 20.93
CA LYS A 617 7.78 -19.68 19.85
C LYS A 617 7.10 -20.77 19.02
N ALA A 618 6.41 -21.72 19.66
CA ALA A 618 5.64 -22.74 18.96
C ALA A 618 4.46 -22.16 18.15
N LEU A 619 3.79 -21.15 18.68
CA LEU A 619 2.69 -20.45 18.01
C LEU A 619 3.14 -19.80 16.70
N TRP A 620 4.28 -19.11 16.75
CA TRP A 620 4.79 -18.26 15.65
C TRP A 620 5.78 -18.96 14.70
N LYS A 621 6.10 -20.23 14.96
CA LYS A 621 7.03 -21.05 14.15
C LYS A 621 6.60 -21.26 12.69
N SER A 622 5.31 -21.15 12.38
CA SER A 622 4.79 -21.41 11.04
C SER A 622 3.79 -20.35 10.63
N TYR A 623 3.74 -20.05 9.33
CA TYR A 623 2.73 -19.16 8.77
C TYR A 623 1.34 -19.81 8.84
N ARG A 624 0.44 -19.20 9.60
CA ARG A 624 -0.96 -19.64 9.80
C ARG A 624 -1.89 -18.45 9.57
N PRO A 625 -2.34 -18.21 8.33
CA PRO A 625 -3.10 -17.01 7.98
C PRO A 625 -4.53 -16.98 8.54
N ARG A 626 -5.03 -18.12 9.03
CA ARG A 626 -6.34 -18.27 9.68
C ARG A 626 -6.19 -18.48 11.18
N GLN A 627 -5.35 -17.67 11.81
CA GLN A 627 -5.08 -17.75 13.24
C GLN A 627 -5.19 -16.36 13.86
N VAL A 628 -5.86 -16.28 15.01
CA VAL A 628 -5.80 -15.12 15.90
C VAL A 628 -5.28 -15.57 17.26
N ALA A 629 -4.46 -14.75 17.91
CA ALA A 629 -3.89 -15.06 19.21
C ALA A 629 -4.18 -13.96 20.23
N ALA A 630 -4.82 -14.31 21.35
CA ALA A 630 -4.88 -13.47 22.52
C ALA A 630 -3.84 -13.94 23.54
N VAL A 631 -2.94 -13.05 23.94
CA VAL A 631 -1.86 -13.33 24.88
C VAL A 631 -1.97 -12.36 26.04
N SER A 632 -1.84 -12.84 27.28
CA SER A 632 -1.91 -11.99 28.46
C SER A 632 -1.33 -12.65 29.71
N ALA A 633 -0.99 -11.83 30.71
CA ALA A 633 -0.75 -12.32 32.06
C ALA A 633 -2.03 -12.91 32.68
N TYR A 634 -1.89 -13.65 33.78
CA TYR A 634 -3.03 -14.21 34.53
C TYR A 634 -3.14 -13.58 35.92
N PRO A 635 -4.32 -13.08 36.33
CA PRO A 635 -5.54 -12.94 35.51
C PRO A 635 -5.38 -11.89 34.40
N PRO A 636 -6.13 -12.00 33.29
CA PRO A 636 -6.11 -10.98 32.24
C PRO A 636 -6.48 -9.59 32.79
N PRO A 637 -5.72 -8.53 32.45
CA PRO A 637 -6.06 -7.17 32.82
C PRO A 637 -7.33 -6.68 32.09
N PRO A 638 -8.02 -5.65 32.61
CA PRO A 638 -9.15 -5.03 31.92
C PRO A 638 -8.82 -4.57 30.50
N GLY A 639 -9.77 -4.70 29.58
CA GLY A 639 -9.57 -4.38 28.16
C GLY A 639 -8.85 -5.48 27.38
N SER A 640 -8.58 -6.64 27.99
CA SER A 640 -8.13 -7.85 27.28
C SER A 640 -9.24 -8.43 26.39
N PRO A 641 -8.90 -9.08 25.26
CA PRO A 641 -9.90 -9.74 24.41
C PRO A 641 -10.76 -10.78 25.13
N ALA A 642 -12.03 -10.93 24.75
CA ALA A 642 -12.89 -11.98 25.35
C ALA A 642 -12.40 -13.41 25.11
N LEU A 643 -11.56 -13.62 24.11
CA LEU A 643 -10.80 -14.85 23.90
C LEU A 643 -9.91 -15.24 25.10
N LEU A 644 -9.74 -14.39 26.12
CA LEU A 644 -9.03 -14.73 27.35
C LEU A 644 -9.96 -15.01 28.55
N ASN A 645 -11.26 -14.70 28.44
CA ASN A 645 -12.20 -14.84 29.54
C ASN A 645 -12.38 -16.31 29.96
N ASP A 646 -12.64 -16.53 31.25
CA ASP A 646 -12.97 -17.83 31.84
C ASP A 646 -11.99 -18.99 31.52
N ARG A 647 -10.71 -18.65 31.34
CA ARG A 647 -9.62 -19.59 31.07
C ARG A 647 -8.65 -19.61 32.27
N PRO A 648 -8.71 -20.63 33.16
CA PRO A 648 -7.78 -20.72 34.30
C PRO A 648 -6.37 -21.16 33.86
N LEU A 649 -5.38 -21.10 34.75
CA LEU A 649 -4.10 -21.77 34.48
C LEU A 649 -4.22 -23.27 34.71
N LEU A 650 -3.77 -24.09 33.76
CA LEU A 650 -3.54 -25.52 33.94
C LEU A 650 -2.28 -25.72 34.78
N ASP A 651 -2.41 -26.46 35.88
CA ASP A 651 -1.34 -26.76 36.85
C ASP A 651 -0.62 -25.52 37.41
N GLY A 652 -1.27 -24.35 37.40
CA GLY A 652 -0.67 -23.08 37.83
C GLY A 652 0.46 -22.58 36.93
N ARG A 653 0.58 -23.09 35.70
CA ARG A 653 1.63 -22.75 34.73
C ARG A 653 1.09 -21.99 33.53
N ALA A 654 1.99 -21.44 32.72
CA ALA A 654 1.60 -20.82 31.45
C ALA A 654 0.79 -21.82 30.60
N THR A 655 -0.38 -21.40 30.13
CA THR A 655 -1.39 -22.29 29.55
C THR A 655 -1.86 -21.78 28.20
N ALA A 656 -1.88 -22.66 27.21
CA ALA A 656 -2.44 -22.41 25.89
C ALA A 656 -3.78 -23.12 25.71
N TYR A 657 -4.72 -22.44 25.07
CA TYR A 657 -6.01 -22.96 24.62
C TYR A 657 -6.09 -22.79 23.11
N VAL A 658 -6.25 -23.89 22.38
CA VAL A 658 -6.48 -23.87 20.93
C VAL A 658 -7.96 -24.13 20.68
N CYS A 659 -8.66 -23.13 20.15
CA CYS A 659 -10.08 -23.18 19.87
C CYS A 659 -10.35 -23.07 18.36
N ARG A 660 -11.51 -23.58 17.95
CA ARG A 660 -12.06 -23.42 16.60
C ARG A 660 -13.56 -23.17 16.72
N GLY A 661 -14.04 -22.05 16.19
CA GLY A 661 -15.46 -21.69 16.31
C GLY A 661 -15.89 -21.59 17.77
N PHE A 662 -15.01 -21.05 18.63
CA PHE A 662 -15.21 -20.90 20.07
C PHE A 662 -15.32 -22.20 20.87
N VAL A 663 -15.02 -23.36 20.26
CA VAL A 663 -14.90 -24.64 20.95
C VAL A 663 -13.42 -24.99 21.11
N CYS A 664 -12.96 -25.06 22.37
CA CYS A 664 -11.55 -25.31 22.69
C CYS A 664 -11.24 -26.80 22.84
N ARG A 665 -10.04 -27.18 22.42
CA ARG A 665 -9.42 -28.46 22.82
C ARG A 665 -8.99 -28.40 24.30
N GLN A 666 -8.50 -29.51 24.82
CA GLN A 666 -7.93 -29.56 26.17
C GLN A 666 -6.79 -28.53 26.30
N PRO A 667 -6.73 -27.73 27.38
CA PRO A 667 -5.62 -26.80 27.60
C PRO A 667 -4.29 -27.55 27.74
N VAL A 668 -3.21 -26.89 27.37
CA VAL A 668 -1.86 -27.49 27.37
C VAL A 668 -0.83 -26.52 27.96
N ASN A 669 0.18 -27.06 28.64
CA ASN A 669 1.35 -26.28 29.08
C ASN A 669 2.58 -26.51 28.21
N LEU A 670 2.60 -27.56 27.38
CA LEU A 670 3.77 -27.93 26.59
C LEU A 670 3.65 -27.45 25.13
N PRO A 671 4.72 -26.82 24.58
CA PRO A 671 4.72 -26.35 23.19
C PRO A 671 4.41 -27.44 22.16
N GLU A 672 4.96 -28.64 22.35
CA GLU A 672 4.75 -29.78 21.43
C GLU A 672 3.29 -30.25 21.39
N GLU A 673 2.57 -30.15 22.52
CA GLU A 673 1.14 -30.47 22.57
C GLU A 673 0.33 -29.42 21.83
N MET A 674 0.67 -28.13 22.01
CA MET A 674 0.03 -27.04 21.29
C MET A 674 0.28 -27.15 19.79
N GLU A 675 1.51 -27.45 19.35
CA GLU A 675 1.83 -27.68 17.93
C GLU A 675 0.98 -28.82 17.34
N ARG A 676 0.80 -29.93 18.07
CA ARG A 676 -0.09 -31.04 17.64
C ARG A 676 -1.54 -30.59 17.51
N GLN A 677 -2.04 -29.76 18.43
CA GLN A 677 -3.41 -29.22 18.35
C GLN A 677 -3.61 -28.29 17.16
N LEU A 678 -2.59 -27.50 16.82
CA LEU A 678 -2.58 -26.63 15.64
C LEU A 678 -2.43 -27.43 14.33
N ALA A 679 -1.70 -28.55 14.34
CA ALA A 679 -1.46 -29.39 13.17
C ALA A 679 -2.59 -30.38 12.86
N THR A 680 -3.39 -30.78 13.85
CA THR A 680 -4.59 -31.62 13.64
C THR A 680 -5.73 -30.74 13.11
N SER A 681 -5.63 -30.39 11.83
CA SER A 681 -6.63 -29.61 11.09
C SER A 681 -6.83 -30.23 9.73
#